data_AF-A0A7W1INM3-F1
#
_entry.id   AF-A0A7W1INM3-F1
#
_cell.length_a   1.000
_cell.length_b   1.000
_cell.length_c   1.000
_cell.angle_alpha   90.00
_cell.angle_beta   90.00
_cell.angle_gamma   90.00
#
_symmetry.space_group_name_H-M   'P 1'
#
loop_
_entity.id
_entity.type
_entity.pdbx_description
1 polymer ?
#
loop_
_entity_poly.entity_id
_entity_poly.type
_entity_poly.pdbx_seq_one_letter_code
_entity_poly.pdbx_strand_id
1 'polypeptide(L)'
;MRCLAVLMIASVLAAVEGGALRIDGDHWLRPGTAWRCTIQRAVAGVDADLGPATLTVAVVQGARTLAQVVLDIQRLGQLRAGVGVVLFANDPDPAGPGVEARAILIAGGGLRETMASPLALPERARLALDAAYKRLLASGERDPLPWLWVEQGAALAVGPATVAALSDLATLVSRLDAWNAGRRETEAGAPTWALRCPVDGSVQPYRLNRPSGLASPRPVLVFADLRHAPTKERWPMLDAAALDAAGAAGCAVIETYPAGDVRHRGIAVTRVEATLAAACERLGQPKPERIAIVAFGAGAQGAVRWAEEHPDAVASLTLVSPWFAGETAAGDATQQWLDLRRIPGRRAPHLVGVAIAGTIGASAVAWQERLRQAGVAITALPDADASLWRPREQPPGSVRAYVVAAPRRYGAVEVDELTAWGKAGTLQWLAPDALRTSGIARLAIAPPTPGCTVDGKPYRAPGHPPGDQRKRLGHALGPVDAYADGPFVVIRGTGESEAAAAANARLEADLVRAWVAHAQGVPPRVDDQRFAVGDFARHHLVLIGNPRSNTVLARFVEDGLSLPVAWDDRTLTVADQRWPRADRRALALCWPHPADDGRLLVVLDGALPPVEDGGLPLTGLGDLWLGPVPGETNPALRRLFASDWR
;
A
#
# COMPACT_ATOMS: atom_id res chain seq x y z
N MET A 1 23.15 -19.50 37.30
CA MET A 1 23.70 -20.18 36.10
C MET A 1 25.13 -19.71 35.91
N ARG A 2 26.12 -20.61 36.01
CA ARG A 2 27.55 -20.26 35.86
C ARG A 2 27.84 -19.96 34.37
N CYS A 3 28.53 -18.85 34.08
CA CYS A 3 28.92 -18.47 32.71
C CYS A 3 29.78 -19.58 32.09
N LEU A 4 29.27 -20.23 31.04
CA LEU A 4 30.06 -21.15 30.21
C LEU A 4 30.72 -20.32 29.10
N ALA A 5 32.00 -19.98 29.26
CA ALA A 5 32.80 -19.38 28.20
C ALA A 5 33.24 -20.49 27.24
N VAL A 6 32.64 -20.55 26.04
CA VAL A 6 33.11 -21.43 24.97
C VAL A 6 34.11 -20.64 24.13
N LEU A 7 35.39 -21.01 24.24
CA LEU A 7 36.47 -20.50 23.38
C LEU A 7 36.36 -21.22 22.02
N MET A 8 35.99 -20.50 20.95
CA MET A 8 36.11 -20.99 19.57
C MET A 8 37.13 -20.11 18.83
N ILE A 9 38.15 -20.76 18.26
CA ILE A 9 39.36 -20.13 17.70
C ILE A 9 39.17 -19.73 16.23
N ALA A 10 39.70 -18.52 15.94
CA ALA A 10 40.11 -17.91 14.67
C ALA A 10 39.04 -17.59 13.61
N SER A 11 38.89 -16.29 13.34
CA SER A 11 38.36 -15.73 12.10
C SER A 11 39.38 -14.76 11.50
N VAL A 12 39.58 -14.83 10.19
CA VAL A 12 40.54 -13.98 9.45
C VAL A 12 39.90 -12.62 9.23
N LEU A 13 40.49 -11.55 9.78
CA LEU A 13 40.02 -10.17 9.63
C LEU A 13 41.16 -9.22 9.24
N ALA A 14 40.80 -8.17 8.49
CA ALA A 14 41.68 -7.16 7.91
C ALA A 14 42.49 -6.39 8.97
N ALA A 15 43.69 -5.95 8.59
CA ALA A 15 44.60 -5.22 9.46
C ALA A 15 44.00 -3.87 9.91
N VAL A 16 43.91 -3.66 11.22
CA VAL A 16 43.53 -2.37 11.83
C VAL A 16 44.79 -1.53 11.97
N GLU A 17 44.77 -0.29 11.47
CA GLU A 17 45.82 0.71 11.73
C GLU A 17 45.44 1.53 12.98
N GLY A 18 46.35 1.62 13.95
CA GLY A 18 46.18 2.37 15.20
C GLY A 18 46.07 1.47 16.43
N GLY A 19 46.99 1.61 17.39
CA GLY A 19 47.18 0.73 18.56
C GLY A 19 46.03 0.63 19.58
N ALA A 20 44.83 1.09 19.24
CA ALA A 20 43.69 1.12 20.14
C ALA A 20 42.96 -0.22 20.20
N LEU A 21 42.45 -0.54 21.39
CA LEU A 21 41.49 -1.63 21.61
C LEU A 21 40.17 -1.35 20.86
N ARG A 22 39.62 -2.35 20.16
CA ARG A 22 38.34 -2.30 19.43
C ARG A 22 37.44 -3.44 19.87
N ILE A 23 36.15 -3.15 20.04
CA ILE A 23 35.09 -4.14 20.23
C ILE A 23 34.31 -4.24 18.92
N ASP A 24 34.33 -5.40 18.27
CA ASP A 24 33.61 -5.67 17.03
C ASP A 24 32.59 -6.78 17.29
N GLY A 25 31.31 -6.46 17.41
CA GLY A 25 30.30 -7.43 17.83
C GLY A 25 28.87 -6.98 17.57
N ASP A 26 27.92 -7.79 18.01
CA ASP A 26 26.50 -7.46 17.88
C ASP A 26 26.22 -6.13 18.60
N HIS A 27 25.65 -5.14 17.91
CA HIS A 27 25.27 -3.87 18.55
C HIS A 27 24.01 -4.00 19.43
N TRP A 28 23.51 -5.21 19.64
CA TRP A 28 22.25 -5.49 20.30
C TRP A 28 22.41 -6.49 21.43
N LEU A 29 21.85 -6.15 22.59
CA LEU A 29 21.71 -7.08 23.70
C LEU A 29 20.26 -7.56 23.76
N ARG A 30 20.06 -8.86 23.51
CA ARG A 30 18.74 -9.50 23.67
C ARG A 30 18.72 -10.29 24.99
N PRO A 31 17.80 -9.97 25.92
CA PRO A 31 17.63 -10.71 27.16
C PRO A 31 17.54 -12.22 26.93
N GLY A 32 18.24 -13.01 27.75
CA GLY A 32 18.25 -14.47 27.63
C GLY A 32 19.05 -15.05 26.45
N THR A 33 19.74 -14.23 25.65
CA THR A 33 20.60 -14.70 24.55
C THR A 33 22.07 -14.40 24.81
N ALA A 34 22.96 -15.20 24.20
CA ALA A 34 24.38 -14.91 24.17
C ALA A 34 24.66 -13.68 23.29
N TRP A 35 25.34 -12.70 23.87
CA TRP A 35 25.97 -11.59 23.16
C TRP A 35 27.38 -11.99 22.74
N ARG A 36 27.74 -11.71 21.49
CA ARG A 36 29.03 -12.09 20.91
C ARG A 36 29.79 -10.87 20.43
N CYS A 37 31.09 -10.83 20.72
CA CYS A 37 31.99 -9.83 20.17
C CYS A 37 33.39 -10.41 19.94
N THR A 38 34.16 -9.74 19.10
CA THR A 38 35.59 -9.92 18.90
C THR A 38 36.29 -8.70 19.48
N ILE A 39 37.26 -8.94 20.36
CA ILE A 39 38.13 -7.88 20.88
C ILE A 39 39.43 -7.90 20.09
N GLN A 40 39.75 -6.78 19.45
CA GLN A 40 40.96 -6.61 18.67
C GLN A 40 41.79 -5.46 19.23
N ARG A 41 43.11 -5.53 19.06
CA ARG A 41 44.01 -4.39 19.30
C ARG A 41 45.06 -4.41 18.20
N ALA A 42 45.27 -3.29 17.51
CA ALA A 42 46.42 -3.23 16.62
C ALA A 42 47.70 -3.23 17.47
N VAL A 43 48.69 -4.01 17.06
CA VAL A 43 49.95 -4.11 17.78
C VAL A 43 51.06 -3.72 16.81
N ALA A 44 51.75 -2.61 17.08
CA ALA A 44 52.87 -2.14 16.28
C ALA A 44 54.20 -2.45 16.98
N GLY A 45 55.16 -3.04 16.25
CA GLY A 45 56.54 -3.20 16.72
C GLY A 45 56.72 -3.98 18.03
N VAL A 46 57.52 -3.40 18.94
CA VAL A 46 58.03 -3.98 20.20
C VAL A 46 56.93 -4.33 21.21
N ASP A 47 55.70 -3.82 21.02
CA ASP A 47 54.55 -4.06 21.90
C ASP A 47 54.01 -5.51 21.82
N ALA A 48 54.35 -6.27 20.78
CA ALA A 48 53.87 -7.64 20.60
C ALA A 48 54.38 -8.61 21.68
N ASP A 49 55.55 -8.29 22.25
CA ASP A 49 56.22 -9.08 23.29
C ASP A 49 56.01 -8.52 24.70
N LEU A 50 55.19 -7.47 24.86
CA LEU A 50 54.72 -7.06 26.19
C LEU A 50 54.05 -8.28 26.84
N GLY A 51 54.47 -8.54 28.09
CA GLY A 51 54.20 -9.77 28.84
C GLY A 51 52.71 -10.06 29.10
N PRO A 52 52.41 -11.00 30.02
CA PRO A 52 51.02 -11.42 30.25
C PRO A 52 50.13 -10.21 30.58
N ALA A 53 48.93 -10.23 30.02
CA ALA A 53 47.91 -9.21 30.19
C ALA A 53 46.59 -9.84 30.60
N THR A 54 45.77 -9.08 31.31
CA THR A 54 44.41 -9.46 31.67
C THR A 54 43.44 -8.63 30.85
N LEU A 55 42.57 -9.30 30.08
CA LEU A 55 41.47 -8.67 29.35
C LEU A 55 40.16 -8.96 30.08
N THR A 56 39.53 -7.91 30.62
CA THR A 56 38.18 -7.99 31.18
C THR A 56 37.19 -7.47 30.14
N VAL A 57 36.20 -8.29 29.78
CA VAL A 57 35.09 -7.88 28.91
C VAL A 57 33.79 -8.02 29.69
N ALA A 58 33.05 -6.93 29.78
CA ALA A 58 31.80 -6.86 30.54
C ALA A 58 30.70 -6.20 29.71
N VAL A 59 29.47 -6.64 29.94
CA VAL A 59 28.27 -5.89 29.56
C VAL A 59 27.79 -5.19 30.82
N VAL A 60 27.68 -3.87 30.78
CA VAL A 60 27.32 -3.04 31.94
C VAL A 60 26.14 -2.12 31.64
N GLN A 61 25.37 -1.81 32.67
CA GLN A 61 24.29 -0.83 32.64
C GLN A 61 24.46 0.15 33.80
N GLY A 62 24.99 1.34 33.51
CA GLY A 62 25.45 2.27 34.54
C GLY A 62 26.54 1.62 35.41
N ALA A 63 26.26 1.49 36.72
CA ALA A 63 27.17 0.82 37.66
C ALA A 63 26.95 -0.71 37.77
N ARG A 64 25.89 -1.25 37.16
CA ARG A 64 25.53 -2.66 37.27
C ARG A 64 26.23 -3.48 36.19
N THR A 65 27.01 -4.47 36.58
CA THR A 65 27.56 -5.48 35.65
C THR A 65 26.48 -6.52 35.35
N LEU A 66 26.09 -6.62 34.08
CA LEU A 66 25.08 -7.58 33.61
C LEU A 66 25.71 -8.93 33.26
N ALA A 67 26.91 -8.93 32.69
CA ALA A 67 27.77 -10.10 32.48
C ALA A 67 29.23 -9.67 32.41
N GLN A 68 30.14 -10.58 32.75
CA GLN A 68 31.58 -10.33 32.67
C GLN A 68 32.35 -11.63 32.45
N VAL A 69 33.42 -11.53 31.69
CA VAL A 69 34.49 -12.53 31.60
C VAL A 69 35.83 -11.86 31.80
N VAL A 70 36.76 -12.57 32.44
CA VAL A 70 38.16 -12.18 32.59
C VAL A 70 38.98 -13.23 31.87
N LEU A 71 39.85 -12.78 30.97
CA LEU A 71 40.67 -13.63 30.11
C LEU A 71 42.14 -13.31 30.35
N ASP A 72 42.92 -14.36 30.59
CA ASP A 72 44.38 -14.25 30.67
C ASP A 72 44.97 -14.33 29.26
N ILE A 73 45.55 -13.22 28.81
CA ILE A 73 46.21 -13.06 27.52
C ILE A 73 47.70 -13.25 27.74
N GLN A 74 48.26 -14.33 27.20
CA GLN A 74 49.67 -14.68 27.39
C GLN A 74 50.61 -13.68 26.70
N ARG A 75 50.20 -13.16 25.53
CA ARG A 75 50.95 -12.18 24.75
C ARG A 75 49.99 -11.20 24.09
N LEU A 76 50.28 -9.90 24.15
CA LEU A 76 49.41 -8.89 23.53
C LEU A 76 49.20 -9.11 22.03
N GLY A 77 50.18 -9.72 21.33
CA GLY A 77 50.04 -10.12 19.93
C GLY A 77 48.82 -11.04 19.64
N GLN A 78 48.28 -11.75 20.64
CA GLN A 78 47.07 -12.57 20.48
C GLN A 78 45.84 -11.73 20.13
N LEU A 79 45.78 -10.47 20.56
CA LEU A 79 44.67 -9.56 20.25
C LEU A 79 44.68 -9.08 18.80
N ARG A 80 45.79 -9.27 18.07
CA ARG A 80 45.87 -8.93 16.64
C ARG A 80 44.97 -9.82 15.79
N ALA A 81 44.84 -11.09 16.15
CA ALA A 81 43.94 -12.04 15.49
C ALA A 81 42.47 -11.88 15.92
N GLY A 82 42.22 -11.09 16.97
CA GLY A 82 40.92 -10.97 17.60
C GLY A 82 40.63 -12.10 18.59
N VAL A 83 40.10 -11.74 19.76
CA VAL A 83 39.63 -12.68 20.78
C VAL A 83 38.11 -12.68 20.77
N GLY A 84 37.51 -13.81 20.37
CA GLY A 84 36.07 -14.02 20.43
C GLY A 84 35.60 -14.17 21.87
N VAL A 85 34.57 -13.42 22.24
CA VAL A 85 33.96 -13.39 23.57
C VAL A 85 32.46 -13.60 23.44
N VAL A 86 31.93 -14.47 24.30
CA VAL A 86 30.50 -14.76 24.40
C VAL A 86 30.04 -14.52 25.83
N LEU A 87 29.07 -13.62 26.03
CA LEU A 87 28.53 -13.26 27.32
C LEU A 87 27.02 -13.52 27.36
N PHE A 88 26.53 -14.07 28.47
CA PHE A 88 25.10 -14.21 28.75
C PHE A 88 24.71 -13.15 29.78
N ALA A 89 24.24 -12.00 29.30
CA ALA A 89 23.85 -10.90 30.17
C ALA A 89 22.55 -11.20 30.90
N ASN A 90 22.50 -10.82 32.18
CA ASN A 90 21.25 -10.72 32.93
C ASN A 90 20.32 -9.67 32.31
N ASP A 91 19.04 -9.73 32.64
CA ASP A 91 18.01 -8.83 32.10
C ASP A 91 18.36 -7.35 32.40
N PRO A 92 18.63 -6.55 31.35
CA PRO A 92 18.81 -5.11 31.49
C PRO A 92 17.47 -4.43 31.78
N ASP A 93 17.51 -3.35 32.54
CA ASP A 93 16.34 -2.49 32.74
C ASP A 93 16.13 -1.59 31.49
N PRO A 94 15.05 -1.77 30.70
CA PRO A 94 14.85 -0.97 29.49
C PRO A 94 14.61 0.52 29.77
N ALA A 95 14.17 0.89 30.98
CA ALA A 95 13.98 2.27 31.41
C ALA A 95 15.24 2.88 32.06
N GLY A 96 16.25 2.06 32.34
CA GLY A 96 17.48 2.45 33.01
C GLY A 96 18.51 3.19 32.13
N PRO A 97 19.73 3.40 32.64
CA PRO A 97 20.82 3.95 31.86
C PRO A 97 21.15 3.08 30.63
N GLY A 98 21.88 3.63 29.67
CA GLY A 98 22.33 2.90 28.49
C GLY A 98 23.12 1.65 28.87
N VAL A 99 23.02 0.62 28.03
CA VAL A 99 23.85 -0.58 28.15
C VAL A 99 25.06 -0.41 27.25
N GLU A 100 26.23 -0.83 27.72
CA GLU A 100 27.45 -0.80 26.93
C GLU A 100 28.26 -2.09 27.15
N ALA A 101 28.93 -2.52 26.10
CA ALA A 101 30.02 -3.46 26.18
C ALA A 101 31.30 -2.69 26.55
N ARG A 102 32.01 -3.16 27.57
CA ARG A 102 33.25 -2.54 28.04
C ARG A 102 34.36 -3.58 28.00
N ALA A 103 35.48 -3.22 27.38
CA ALA A 103 36.70 -4.01 27.37
C ALA A 103 37.81 -3.23 28.08
N ILE A 104 38.45 -3.86 29.08
CA ILE A 104 39.52 -3.29 29.88
C ILE A 104 40.73 -4.22 29.75
N LEU A 105 41.81 -3.73 29.16
CA LEU A 105 43.08 -4.43 29.02
C LEU A 105 44.07 -3.88 30.03
N ILE A 106 44.68 -4.76 30.84
CA ILE A 106 45.74 -4.42 31.78
C ILE A 106 46.94 -5.31 31.45
N ALA A 107 48.06 -4.73 31.04
CA ALA A 107 49.29 -5.46 30.71
C ALA A 107 50.46 -5.05 31.63
N GLY A 108 51.52 -5.87 31.64
CA GLY A 108 52.78 -5.52 32.30
C GLY A 108 53.34 -4.17 31.82
N GLY A 109 54.09 -3.47 32.69
CA GLY A 109 54.64 -2.15 32.38
C GLY A 109 53.65 -0.99 32.58
N GLY A 110 52.49 -1.23 33.20
CA GLY A 110 51.51 -0.19 33.55
C GLY A 110 50.54 0.19 32.43
N LEU A 111 50.56 -0.51 31.30
CA LEU A 111 49.61 -0.29 30.21
C LEU A 111 48.19 -0.65 30.66
N ARG A 112 47.29 0.34 30.62
CA ARG A 112 45.85 0.16 30.86
C ARG A 112 45.06 0.84 29.74
N GLU A 113 44.33 0.05 28.97
CA GLU A 113 43.43 0.55 27.93
C GLU A 113 41.98 0.20 28.29
N THR A 114 41.05 1.10 27.95
CA THR A 114 39.63 0.88 28.15
C THR A 114 38.87 1.34 26.92
N MET A 115 37.97 0.48 26.44
CA MET A 115 37.07 0.76 25.34
C MET A 115 35.64 0.46 25.78
N ALA A 116 34.70 1.32 25.38
CA ALA A 116 33.27 1.10 25.58
C ALA A 116 32.56 1.20 24.23
N SER A 117 31.57 0.34 24.02
CA SER A 117 30.73 0.31 22.83
C SER A 117 29.27 0.23 23.28
N PRO A 118 28.41 1.20 22.93
CA PRO A 118 27.01 1.17 23.33
C PRO A 118 26.29 -0.03 22.71
N LEU A 119 25.43 -0.66 23.50
CA LEU A 119 24.54 -1.73 23.07
C LEU A 119 23.09 -1.24 23.09
N ALA A 120 22.39 -1.45 21.99
CA ALA A 120 20.98 -1.17 21.89
C ALA A 120 20.15 -2.31 22.50
N LEU A 121 19.02 -1.92 23.12
CA LEU A 121 18.03 -2.85 23.67
C LEU A 121 16.75 -2.78 22.84
N PRO A 122 16.17 -3.92 22.41
CA PRO A 122 14.91 -3.91 21.67
C PRO A 122 13.79 -3.18 22.42
N GLU A 123 13.61 -3.47 23.71
CA GLU A 123 12.58 -2.81 24.54
C GLU A 123 12.82 -1.31 24.73
N ARG A 124 14.07 -0.86 24.80
CA ARG A 124 14.38 0.58 24.85
C ARG A 124 14.03 1.27 23.54
N ALA A 125 14.28 0.62 22.40
CA ALA A 125 13.89 1.15 21.10
C ALA A 125 12.36 1.23 20.96
N ARG A 126 11.62 0.26 21.51
CA ARG A 126 10.15 0.29 21.59
C ARG A 126 9.63 1.45 22.43
N LEU A 127 10.19 1.66 23.61
CA LEU A 127 9.85 2.81 24.46
C LEU A 127 10.17 4.14 23.78
N ALA A 128 11.30 4.22 23.05
CA ALA A 128 11.67 5.40 22.28
C ALA A 128 10.68 5.69 21.14
N LEU A 129 10.20 4.65 20.43
CA LEU A 129 9.16 4.79 19.41
C LEU A 129 7.83 5.26 19.98
N ASP A 130 7.36 4.67 21.10
CA ASP A 130 6.14 5.11 21.77
C ASP A 130 6.24 6.57 22.25
N ALA A 131 7.39 6.96 22.80
CA ALA A 131 7.65 8.34 23.17
C ALA A 131 7.66 9.27 21.95
N ALA A 132 8.25 8.85 20.83
CA ALA A 132 8.24 9.61 19.58
C ALA A 132 6.81 9.77 19.02
N TYR A 133 6.02 8.69 18.98
CA TYR A 133 4.61 8.72 18.59
C TYR A 133 3.81 9.73 19.42
N LYS A 134 3.91 9.65 20.76
CA LYS A 134 3.22 10.57 21.67
C LYS A 134 3.63 12.03 21.43
N ARG A 135 4.90 12.29 21.15
CA ARG A 135 5.39 13.65 20.82
C ARG A 135 4.82 14.16 19.49
N LEU A 136 4.82 13.34 18.43
CA LEU A 136 4.23 13.70 17.14
C LEU A 136 2.74 14.01 17.25
N LEU A 137 2.03 13.22 18.06
CA LEU A 137 0.61 13.44 18.34
C LEU A 137 0.40 14.77 19.10
N ALA A 138 1.18 15.03 20.14
CA ALA A 138 1.07 16.24 20.95
C ALA A 138 1.47 17.52 20.18
N SER A 139 2.41 17.44 19.25
CA SER A 139 2.83 18.58 18.43
C SER A 139 1.89 18.90 17.27
N GLY A 140 0.96 17.99 16.95
CA GLY A 140 0.12 18.10 15.76
C GLY A 140 0.91 17.96 14.45
N GLU A 141 2.03 17.24 14.46
CA GLU A 141 2.89 17.04 13.29
C GLU A 141 2.09 16.47 12.11
N ARG A 142 2.12 17.17 10.98
CA ARG A 142 1.34 16.81 9.78
C ARG A 142 2.20 16.11 8.73
N ASP A 143 3.51 16.33 8.72
CA ASP A 143 4.41 15.69 7.75
C ASP A 143 4.31 14.16 7.88
N PRO A 144 3.98 13.42 6.81
CA PRO A 144 3.80 11.96 6.87
C PRO A 144 5.08 11.18 7.18
N LEU A 145 6.27 11.72 6.91
CA LEU A 145 7.52 10.98 7.00
C LEU A 145 7.87 10.46 8.41
N PRO A 146 7.83 11.29 9.48
CA PRO A 146 8.06 10.77 10.84
C PRO A 146 7.00 9.75 11.27
N TRP A 147 5.76 9.87 10.81
CA TRP A 147 4.72 8.88 11.10
C TRP A 147 5.00 7.54 10.40
N LEU A 148 5.53 7.57 9.18
CA LEU A 148 5.97 6.35 8.48
C LEU A 148 7.05 5.63 9.30
N TRP A 149 8.02 6.36 9.84
CA TRP A 149 9.09 5.75 10.64
C TRP A 149 8.58 5.14 11.93
N VAL A 150 7.58 5.75 12.57
CA VAL A 150 6.91 5.17 13.74
C VAL A 150 6.19 3.88 13.34
N GLU A 151 5.44 3.87 12.25
CA GLU A 151 4.71 2.68 11.80
C GLU A 151 5.66 1.53 11.41
N GLN A 152 6.72 1.82 10.66
CA GLN A 152 7.77 0.85 10.32
C GLN A 152 8.47 0.33 11.58
N GLY A 153 8.79 1.22 12.52
CA GLY A 153 9.43 0.86 13.78
C GLY A 153 8.53 -0.04 14.64
N ALA A 154 7.24 0.27 14.70
CA ALA A 154 6.26 -0.55 15.41
C ALA A 154 6.12 -1.95 14.78
N ALA A 155 6.09 -2.04 13.45
CA ALA A 155 6.05 -3.31 12.74
C ALA A 155 7.31 -4.17 13.03
N LEU A 156 8.51 -3.56 12.93
CA LEU A 156 9.78 -4.22 13.26
C LEU A 156 9.86 -4.67 14.72
N ALA A 157 9.29 -3.88 15.64
CA ALA A 157 9.27 -4.19 17.07
C ALA A 157 8.36 -5.36 17.44
N VAL A 158 7.29 -5.60 16.68
CA VAL A 158 6.37 -6.74 16.86
C VAL A 158 6.91 -8.00 16.17
N GLY A 159 7.70 -7.82 15.10
CA GLY A 159 8.30 -8.91 14.34
C GLY A 159 9.45 -9.64 15.06
N PRO A 160 10.04 -10.66 14.41
CA PRO A 160 11.19 -11.37 14.95
C PRO A 160 12.41 -10.44 15.16
N ALA A 161 13.01 -10.51 16.35
CA ALA A 161 14.20 -9.73 16.74
C ALA A 161 15.50 -10.21 16.06
N THR A 162 15.53 -10.16 14.73
CA THR A 162 16.71 -10.41 13.89
C THR A 162 17.68 -9.23 13.98
N VAL A 163 18.97 -9.47 13.76
CA VAL A 163 19.99 -8.40 13.78
C VAL A 163 19.65 -7.28 12.79
N ALA A 164 19.19 -7.64 11.59
CA ALA A 164 18.74 -6.69 10.58
C ALA A 164 17.55 -5.84 11.06
N ALA A 165 16.48 -6.48 11.55
CA ALA A 165 15.29 -5.76 12.04
C ALA A 165 15.61 -4.80 13.20
N LEU A 166 16.51 -5.22 14.09
CA LEU A 166 16.96 -4.38 15.17
C LEU A 166 17.80 -3.20 14.65
N SER A 167 18.75 -3.44 13.73
CA SER A 167 19.52 -2.37 13.08
C SER A 167 18.62 -1.32 12.40
N ASP A 168 17.60 -1.78 11.68
CA ASP A 168 16.59 -0.91 11.06
C ASP A 168 15.83 -0.11 12.13
N LEU A 169 15.43 -0.76 13.22
CA LEU A 169 14.74 -0.14 14.34
C LEU A 169 15.57 0.99 14.99
N ALA A 170 16.86 0.78 15.25
CA ALA A 170 17.74 1.84 15.77
C ALA A 170 17.89 3.00 14.77
N THR A 171 17.96 2.69 13.49
CA THR A 171 18.03 3.71 12.43
C THR A 171 16.77 4.58 12.45
N LEU A 172 15.59 3.99 12.57
CA LEU A 172 14.31 4.70 12.67
C LEU A 172 14.21 5.56 13.95
N VAL A 173 14.64 5.03 15.10
CA VAL A 173 14.69 5.80 16.35
C VAL A 173 15.61 7.01 16.21
N SER A 174 16.81 6.82 15.64
CA SER A 174 17.76 7.90 15.39
C SER A 174 17.19 9.00 14.48
N ARG A 175 16.48 8.60 13.42
CA ARG A 175 15.76 9.52 12.52
C ARG A 175 14.67 10.31 13.25
N LEU A 176 13.88 9.66 14.09
CA LEU A 176 12.85 10.31 14.90
C LEU A 176 13.44 11.28 15.92
N ASP A 177 14.55 10.94 16.55
CA ASP A 177 15.25 11.83 17.47
C ASP A 177 15.84 13.04 16.73
N ALA A 178 16.41 12.84 15.53
CA ALA A 178 16.84 13.94 14.67
C ALA A 178 15.67 14.85 14.27
N TRP A 179 14.54 14.28 13.87
CA TRP A 179 13.32 15.01 13.54
C TRP A 179 12.82 15.86 14.71
N ASN A 180 12.74 15.26 15.91
CA ASN A 180 12.33 15.97 17.12
C ASN A 180 13.30 17.07 17.51
N ALA A 181 14.58 16.95 17.17
CA ALA A 181 15.60 17.98 17.34
C ALA A 181 15.58 19.06 16.24
N GLY A 182 14.57 19.07 15.36
CA GLY A 182 14.44 20.02 14.26
C GLY A 182 15.33 19.72 13.05
N ARG A 183 16.11 18.63 13.08
CA ARG A 183 16.87 18.18 11.91
C ARG A 183 15.92 17.44 10.97
N ARG A 184 15.58 18.09 9.85
CA ARG A 184 14.83 17.46 8.76
C ARG A 184 15.83 16.71 7.89
N GLU A 185 15.53 15.45 7.54
CA GLU A 185 16.33 14.76 6.53
C GLU A 185 16.28 15.59 5.24
N THR A 186 17.45 16.05 4.80
CA THR A 186 17.59 16.74 3.53
C THR A 186 17.43 15.72 2.41
N GLU A 187 16.87 16.16 1.28
CA GLU A 187 16.63 15.36 0.06
C GLU A 187 17.85 14.58 -0.46
N ALA A 188 19.06 14.92 0.00
CA ALA A 188 20.31 14.31 -0.38
C ALA A 188 20.44 12.87 0.18
N GLY A 189 19.81 11.91 -0.50
CA GLY A 189 20.19 10.49 -0.43
C GLY A 189 19.16 9.52 0.13
N ALA A 190 18.02 10.00 0.64
CA ALA A 190 16.93 9.10 1.06
C ALA A 190 15.96 8.86 -0.10
N PRO A 191 15.90 7.64 -0.68
CA PRO A 191 14.95 7.36 -1.75
C PRO A 191 13.53 7.25 -1.22
N THR A 192 13.33 6.95 0.07
CA THR A 192 12.01 6.71 0.65
C THR A 192 11.37 7.97 1.21
N TRP A 193 10.16 8.22 0.75
CA TRP A 193 9.30 9.32 1.16
C TRP A 193 7.96 8.77 1.66
N ALA A 194 7.11 9.65 2.16
CA ALA A 194 5.80 9.27 2.67
C ALA A 194 4.74 10.26 2.18
N LEU A 195 3.51 9.77 2.05
CA LEU A 195 2.31 10.57 1.82
C LEU A 195 1.20 10.11 2.75
N ARG A 196 0.23 10.99 3.02
CA ARG A 196 -1.04 10.57 3.64
C ARG A 196 -2.00 10.14 2.55
N CYS A 197 -2.49 8.91 2.64
CA CYS A 197 -3.44 8.39 1.70
C CYS A 197 -4.73 9.20 1.78
N PRO A 198 -5.25 9.74 0.67
CA PRO A 198 -6.46 10.55 0.69
C PRO A 198 -7.70 9.74 1.07
N VAL A 199 -7.66 8.41 0.96
CA VAL A 199 -8.79 7.51 1.21
C VAL A 199 -8.97 7.23 2.70
N ASP A 200 -7.96 6.70 3.37
CA ASP A 200 -8.07 6.26 4.77
C ASP A 200 -7.19 7.07 5.73
N GLY A 201 -6.50 8.10 5.26
CA GLY A 201 -5.59 8.93 6.05
C GLY A 201 -4.29 8.24 6.46
N SER A 202 -4.11 6.97 6.09
CA SER A 202 -2.94 6.18 6.46
C SER A 202 -1.67 6.74 5.82
N VAL A 203 -0.53 6.50 6.47
CA VAL A 203 0.75 6.93 5.92
C VAL A 203 1.30 5.85 5.00
N GLN A 204 1.62 6.22 3.76
CA GLN A 204 2.06 5.29 2.73
C GLN A 204 3.46 5.68 2.25
N PRO A 205 4.43 4.74 2.23
CA PRO A 205 5.72 5.01 1.65
C PRO A 205 5.62 5.13 0.13
N TYR A 206 6.57 5.82 -0.47
CA TYR A 206 6.90 5.70 -1.88
C TYR A 206 8.41 5.87 -2.04
N ARG A 207 8.99 5.50 -3.18
CA ARG A 207 10.38 5.86 -3.48
C ARG A 207 10.48 6.84 -4.63
N LEU A 208 11.38 7.80 -4.48
CA LEU A 208 11.77 8.77 -5.50
C LEU A 208 13.28 8.71 -5.65
N ASN A 209 13.73 8.10 -6.75
CA ASN A 209 15.14 8.05 -7.11
C ASN A 209 15.43 9.17 -8.12
N ARG A 210 16.20 10.17 -7.70
CA ARG A 210 16.61 11.30 -8.53
C ARG A 210 18.02 11.07 -9.09
N PRO A 211 18.23 11.11 -10.41
CA PRO A 211 19.57 11.04 -10.98
C PRO A 211 20.42 12.25 -10.56
N SER A 212 21.68 12.00 -10.23
CA SER A 212 22.62 13.06 -9.86
C SER A 212 22.92 13.97 -11.05
N GLY A 213 23.06 15.27 -10.80
CA GLY A 213 23.43 16.25 -11.83
C GLY A 213 22.32 16.70 -12.77
N LEU A 214 21.10 16.16 -12.68
CA LEU A 214 19.97 16.61 -13.50
C LEU A 214 19.08 17.61 -12.75
N ALA A 215 18.98 18.82 -13.32
CA ALA A 215 18.16 19.89 -12.78
C ALA A 215 16.66 19.56 -12.89
N SER A 216 16.23 18.98 -14.02
CA SER A 216 14.82 18.68 -14.30
C SER A 216 14.66 17.29 -14.94
N PRO A 217 14.88 16.20 -14.17
CA PRO A 217 14.70 14.84 -14.68
C PRO A 217 13.22 14.56 -14.99
N ARG A 218 12.95 13.74 -16.00
CA ARG A 218 11.58 13.35 -16.39
C ARG A 218 11.02 12.31 -15.41
N PRO A 219 9.85 12.51 -14.79
CA PRO A 219 9.26 11.50 -13.91
C PRO A 219 8.81 10.26 -14.71
N VAL A 220 9.15 9.08 -14.20
CA VAL A 220 8.70 7.78 -14.71
C VAL A 220 8.08 7.00 -13.55
N LEU A 221 6.87 6.48 -13.77
CA LEU A 221 6.14 5.71 -12.78
C LEU A 221 6.53 4.23 -12.87
N VAL A 222 6.85 3.61 -11.73
CA VAL A 222 7.21 2.20 -11.66
C VAL A 222 6.28 1.38 -10.78
N PHE A 223 5.87 0.23 -11.33
CA PHE A 223 5.20 -0.86 -10.63
C PHE A 223 6.16 -2.05 -10.51
N ALA A 224 6.65 -2.32 -9.29
CA ALA A 224 7.65 -3.35 -9.04
C ALA A 224 7.08 -4.79 -9.12
N ASP A 225 7.94 -5.79 -9.36
CA ASP A 225 7.56 -7.21 -9.31
C ASP A 225 7.41 -7.67 -7.85
N LEU A 226 6.16 -7.76 -7.41
CA LEU A 226 5.82 -8.14 -6.04
C LEU A 226 5.05 -9.45 -6.04
N ARG A 227 5.77 -10.54 -5.73
CA ARG A 227 5.18 -11.89 -5.66
C ARG A 227 4.37 -12.12 -4.38
N HIS A 228 4.65 -11.33 -3.34
CA HIS A 228 3.97 -11.39 -2.05
C HIS A 228 3.64 -9.98 -1.60
N ALA A 229 2.57 -9.84 -0.80
CA ALA A 229 2.18 -8.59 -0.18
C ALA A 229 3.37 -8.01 0.62
N PRO A 230 3.96 -6.88 0.19
CA PRO A 230 5.06 -6.28 0.93
C PRO A 230 4.56 -5.62 2.22
N THR A 231 5.45 -5.39 3.17
CA THR A 231 5.18 -4.54 4.34
C THR A 231 5.87 -3.18 4.19
N LYS A 232 5.45 -2.16 4.96
CA LYS A 232 5.99 -0.79 4.81
C LYS A 232 7.48 -0.74 5.08
N GLU A 233 7.95 -1.53 6.03
CA GLU A 233 9.36 -1.68 6.41
C GLU A 233 10.15 -2.57 5.46
N ARG A 234 9.47 -3.45 4.70
CA ARG A 234 10.11 -4.41 3.79
C ARG A 234 9.32 -4.55 2.50
N TRP A 235 9.77 -3.80 1.50
CA TRP A 235 9.32 -3.98 0.13
C TRP A 235 10.49 -3.90 -0.85
N PRO A 236 10.55 -4.79 -1.86
CA PRO A 236 11.64 -4.85 -2.84
C PRO A 236 11.99 -3.48 -3.43
N MET A 237 13.29 -3.22 -3.56
CA MET A 237 13.82 -2.09 -4.31
C MET A 237 14.07 -2.51 -5.75
N LEU A 238 13.92 -1.58 -6.69
CA LEU A 238 14.53 -1.74 -8.00
C LEU A 238 16.02 -2.01 -7.88
N ASP A 239 16.54 -2.86 -8.75
CA ASP A 239 17.96 -3.12 -8.80
C ASP A 239 18.74 -1.87 -9.22
N ALA A 240 19.98 -1.77 -8.77
CA ALA A 240 20.82 -0.60 -9.03
C ALA A 240 21.04 -0.36 -10.53
N ALA A 241 21.14 -1.42 -11.33
CA ALA A 241 21.35 -1.30 -12.78
C ALA A 241 20.13 -0.69 -13.49
N ALA A 242 18.92 -1.02 -13.05
CA ALA A 242 17.68 -0.44 -13.55
C ALA A 242 17.59 1.06 -13.19
N LEU A 243 17.98 1.43 -11.96
CA LEU A 243 18.05 2.84 -11.53
C LEU A 243 19.12 3.61 -12.32
N ASP A 244 20.29 3.02 -12.54
CA ASP A 244 21.37 3.61 -13.34
C ASP A 244 20.94 3.80 -14.79
N ALA A 245 20.27 2.80 -15.38
CA ALA A 245 19.73 2.89 -16.74
C ALA A 245 18.65 3.97 -16.87
N ALA A 246 17.77 4.11 -15.86
CA ALA A 246 16.79 5.19 -15.80
C ALA A 246 17.46 6.56 -15.70
N GLY A 247 18.49 6.68 -14.85
CA GLY A 247 19.27 7.90 -14.70
C GLY A 247 20.00 8.30 -15.97
N ALA A 248 20.62 7.33 -16.66
CA ALA A 248 21.25 7.53 -17.97
C ALA A 248 20.24 7.94 -19.07
N ALA A 249 18.97 7.55 -18.92
CA ALA A 249 17.87 8.00 -19.77
C ALA A 249 17.28 9.36 -19.36
N GLY A 250 17.84 10.02 -18.34
CA GLY A 250 17.38 11.32 -17.85
C GLY A 250 16.09 11.28 -17.02
N CYS A 251 15.77 10.12 -16.44
CA CYS A 251 14.53 9.88 -15.73
C CYS A 251 14.70 9.91 -14.21
N ALA A 252 13.72 10.49 -13.51
CA ALA A 252 13.51 10.28 -12.08
C ALA A 252 12.50 9.13 -11.91
N VAL A 253 12.84 8.16 -11.08
CA VAL A 253 12.03 6.95 -10.90
C VAL A 253 11.15 7.10 -9.68
N ILE A 254 9.84 6.95 -9.88
CA ILE A 254 8.81 7.00 -8.84
C ILE A 254 8.29 5.57 -8.63
N GLU A 255 8.72 4.90 -7.56
CA GLU A 255 8.20 3.58 -7.20
C GLU A 255 6.97 3.74 -6.31
N THR A 256 5.85 3.15 -6.73
CA THR A 256 4.62 3.14 -5.92
C THR A 256 4.61 1.97 -4.96
N TYR A 257 4.16 2.24 -3.74
CA TYR A 257 3.93 1.19 -2.76
C TYR A 257 2.49 0.66 -2.87
N PRO A 258 2.28 -0.63 -3.16
CA PRO A 258 0.92 -1.17 -3.28
C PRO A 258 0.23 -1.48 -1.94
N ALA A 259 0.92 -1.34 -0.80
CA ALA A 259 0.51 -1.96 0.45
C ALA A 259 0.34 -3.47 0.34
N GLY A 260 -0.74 -4.04 0.86
CA GLY A 260 -1.01 -5.47 0.77
C GLY A 260 -1.50 -5.91 -0.62
N ASP A 261 -1.87 -4.96 -1.49
CA ASP A 261 -2.46 -5.28 -2.79
C ASP A 261 -1.43 -5.34 -3.93
N VAL A 262 -0.75 -6.48 -4.03
CA VAL A 262 0.18 -6.76 -5.13
C VAL A 262 -0.44 -6.67 -6.53
N ARG A 263 -1.78 -6.68 -6.64
CA ARG A 263 -2.51 -6.57 -7.91
C ARG A 263 -2.93 -5.13 -8.22
N HIS A 264 -2.61 -4.17 -7.35
CA HIS A 264 -2.99 -2.76 -7.41
C HIS A 264 -4.47 -2.54 -7.79
N ARG A 265 -5.39 -3.13 -7.03
CA ARG A 265 -6.84 -2.92 -7.07
C ARG A 265 -7.27 -1.87 -6.04
N GLY A 266 -8.48 -1.33 -6.21
CA GLY A 266 -9.09 -0.36 -5.29
C GLY A 266 -8.15 0.78 -4.90
N ILE A 267 -7.91 0.93 -3.59
CA ILE A 267 -7.11 2.00 -3.00
C ILE A 267 -5.68 2.11 -3.55
N ALA A 268 -5.07 1.02 -3.99
CA ALA A 268 -3.73 1.04 -4.54
C ALA A 268 -3.65 1.90 -5.82
N VAL A 269 -4.70 1.89 -6.66
CA VAL A 269 -4.81 2.76 -7.85
C VAL A 269 -4.87 4.23 -7.42
N THR A 270 -5.73 4.56 -6.46
CA THR A 270 -5.87 5.93 -5.94
C THR A 270 -4.56 6.44 -5.35
N ARG A 271 -3.78 5.56 -4.73
CA ARG A 271 -2.44 5.87 -4.20
C ARG A 271 -1.41 6.16 -5.29
N VAL A 272 -1.54 5.58 -6.49
CA VAL A 272 -0.66 5.90 -7.62
C VAL A 272 -0.73 7.39 -7.95
N GLU A 273 -1.95 7.94 -8.04
CA GLU A 273 -2.12 9.36 -8.37
C GLU A 273 -1.58 10.28 -7.28
N ALA A 274 -1.88 9.97 -6.02
CA ALA A 274 -1.37 10.72 -4.87
C ALA A 274 0.17 10.65 -4.79
N THR A 275 0.75 9.47 -5.05
CA THR A 275 2.19 9.26 -5.09
C THR A 275 2.83 10.09 -6.19
N LEU A 276 2.25 10.06 -7.40
CA LEU A 276 2.75 10.83 -8.52
C LEU A 276 2.71 12.34 -8.23
N ALA A 277 1.60 12.85 -7.68
CA ALA A 277 1.50 14.25 -7.30
C ALA A 277 2.56 14.65 -6.26
N ALA A 278 2.69 13.88 -5.18
CA ALA A 278 3.68 14.12 -4.12
C ALA A 278 5.13 14.04 -4.63
N ALA A 279 5.42 13.09 -5.50
CA ALA A 279 6.74 12.94 -6.11
C ALA A 279 7.08 14.10 -7.06
N CYS A 280 6.14 14.56 -7.88
CA CYS A 280 6.35 15.71 -8.76
C CYS A 280 6.57 17.01 -7.97
N GLU A 281 5.80 17.23 -6.90
CA GLU A 281 6.01 18.35 -5.98
C GLU A 281 7.44 18.35 -5.40
N ARG A 282 7.92 17.18 -4.96
CA ARG A 282 9.31 16.99 -4.48
C ARG A 282 10.37 17.20 -5.56
N LEU A 283 10.05 16.91 -6.82
CA LEU A 283 10.93 17.23 -7.94
C LEU A 283 10.94 18.73 -8.28
N GLY A 284 10.07 19.54 -7.68
CA GLY A 284 9.88 20.95 -8.03
C GLY A 284 9.28 21.13 -9.43
N GLN A 285 8.50 20.14 -9.89
CA GLN A 285 7.93 20.10 -11.23
C GLN A 285 6.39 19.94 -11.17
N PRO A 286 5.64 20.54 -12.11
CA PRO A 286 4.22 20.23 -12.23
C PRO A 286 4.03 18.74 -12.59
N LYS A 287 2.93 18.14 -12.16
CA LYS A 287 2.53 16.80 -12.61
C LYS A 287 2.42 16.83 -14.14
N PRO A 288 3.12 15.93 -14.88
CA PRO A 288 3.01 15.90 -16.32
C PRO A 288 1.59 15.49 -16.73
N GLU A 289 1.11 16.04 -17.84
CA GLU A 289 -0.18 15.62 -18.42
C GLU A 289 -0.17 14.14 -18.77
N ARG A 290 0.98 13.63 -19.24
CA ARG A 290 1.20 12.23 -19.63
C ARG A 290 2.48 11.68 -19.00
N ILE A 291 2.40 10.53 -18.36
CA ILE A 291 3.53 9.86 -17.70
C ILE A 291 3.92 8.56 -18.41
N ALA A 292 5.22 8.30 -18.49
CA ALA A 292 5.73 6.98 -18.89
C ALA A 292 5.64 6.01 -17.72
N ILE A 293 5.14 4.80 -17.99
CA ILE A 293 5.01 3.72 -17.00
C ILE A 293 5.94 2.58 -17.37
N VAL A 294 6.70 2.09 -16.40
CA VAL A 294 7.49 0.86 -16.52
C VAL A 294 7.03 -0.11 -15.43
N ALA A 295 6.73 -1.34 -15.79
CA ALA A 295 6.22 -2.33 -14.83
C ALA A 295 6.92 -3.66 -14.96
N PHE A 296 7.19 -4.30 -13.82
CA PHE A 296 7.95 -5.55 -13.74
C PHE A 296 7.07 -6.67 -13.20
N GLY A 297 7.14 -7.86 -13.80
CA GLY A 297 6.53 -9.08 -13.26
C GLY A 297 5.05 -8.90 -12.89
N ALA A 298 4.72 -9.16 -11.62
CA ALA A 298 3.35 -9.01 -11.09
C ALA A 298 2.83 -7.56 -11.10
N GLY A 299 3.71 -6.56 -11.00
CA GLY A 299 3.35 -5.15 -11.07
C GLY A 299 2.76 -4.74 -12.42
N ALA A 300 2.99 -5.53 -13.48
CA ALA A 300 2.42 -5.29 -14.80
C ALA A 300 0.89 -5.28 -14.79
N GLN A 301 0.24 -6.09 -13.95
CA GLN A 301 -1.22 -6.11 -13.85
C GLN A 301 -1.77 -4.76 -13.34
N GLY A 302 -1.10 -4.19 -12.33
CA GLY A 302 -1.44 -2.88 -11.78
C GLY A 302 -1.23 -1.74 -12.76
N ALA A 303 -0.10 -1.78 -13.46
CA ALA A 303 0.23 -0.80 -14.50
C ALA A 303 -0.77 -0.79 -15.65
N VAL A 304 -1.15 -1.97 -16.16
CA VAL A 304 -2.17 -2.12 -17.20
C VAL A 304 -3.52 -1.58 -16.72
N ARG A 305 -3.94 -1.93 -15.50
CA ARG A 305 -5.20 -1.43 -14.94
C ARG A 305 -5.21 0.09 -14.86
N TRP A 306 -4.17 0.67 -14.26
CA TRP A 306 -4.06 2.13 -14.13
C TRP A 306 -4.07 2.81 -15.50
N ALA A 307 -3.34 2.24 -16.47
CA ALA A 307 -3.27 2.77 -17.82
C ALA A 307 -4.61 2.65 -18.60
N GLU A 308 -5.37 1.58 -18.38
CA GLU A 308 -6.72 1.42 -18.96
C GLU A 308 -7.74 2.39 -18.33
N GLU A 309 -7.57 2.74 -17.05
CA GLU A 309 -8.43 3.68 -16.33
C GLU A 309 -8.07 5.14 -16.62
N HIS A 310 -6.80 5.44 -16.87
CA HIS A 310 -6.26 6.78 -17.10
C HIS A 310 -5.51 6.89 -18.44
N PRO A 311 -6.09 6.49 -19.58
CA PRO A 311 -5.34 6.36 -20.83
C PRO A 311 -4.75 7.69 -21.32
N ASP A 312 -5.44 8.80 -21.07
CA ASP A 312 -4.97 10.14 -21.41
C ASP A 312 -3.84 10.65 -20.52
N ALA A 313 -3.62 10.00 -19.37
CA ALA A 313 -2.47 10.27 -18.50
C ALA A 313 -1.25 9.40 -18.86
N VAL A 314 -1.33 8.51 -19.85
CA VAL A 314 -0.24 7.58 -20.20
C VAL A 314 0.52 8.09 -21.45
N ALA A 315 1.80 8.38 -21.28
CA ALA A 315 2.71 8.67 -22.40
C ALA A 315 3.12 7.39 -23.13
N SER A 316 3.48 6.37 -22.36
CA SER A 316 3.88 5.04 -22.83
C SER A 316 3.75 4.00 -21.72
N LEU A 317 3.51 2.74 -22.09
CA LEU A 317 3.44 1.61 -21.15
C LEU A 317 4.46 0.54 -21.54
N THR A 318 5.52 0.38 -20.75
CA THR A 318 6.53 -0.65 -20.93
C THR A 318 6.36 -1.75 -19.88
N LEU A 319 6.16 -2.99 -20.30
CA LEU A 319 6.02 -4.15 -19.42
C LEU A 319 7.23 -5.08 -19.55
N VAL A 320 7.89 -5.38 -18.43
CA VAL A 320 9.08 -6.23 -18.35
C VAL A 320 8.70 -7.55 -17.67
N SER A 321 8.80 -8.63 -18.43
CA SER A 321 8.39 -9.99 -18.03
C SER A 321 7.00 -10.03 -17.36
N PRO A 322 5.94 -9.50 -18.01
CA PRO A 322 4.65 -9.30 -17.36
C PRO A 322 4.00 -10.61 -16.91
N TRP A 323 3.51 -10.60 -15.67
CA TRP A 323 2.75 -11.69 -15.09
C TRP A 323 1.45 -11.17 -14.46
N PHE A 324 0.32 -11.81 -14.76
CA PHE A 324 -0.98 -11.44 -14.19
C PHE A 324 -1.48 -12.55 -13.28
N ALA A 325 -1.83 -12.20 -12.05
CA ALA A 325 -2.29 -13.15 -11.05
C ALA A 325 -3.74 -13.58 -11.29
N GLY A 326 -4.01 -14.88 -11.15
CA GLY A 326 -5.37 -15.38 -10.91
C GLY A 326 -6.29 -15.50 -12.12
N GLU A 327 -5.78 -15.48 -13.35
CA GLU A 327 -6.54 -16.06 -14.48
C GLU A 327 -6.14 -17.53 -14.61
N THR A 328 -6.69 -18.39 -13.75
CA THR A 328 -6.76 -19.80 -14.13
C THR A 328 -7.50 -19.87 -15.45
N ALA A 329 -6.93 -20.59 -16.41
CA ALA A 329 -7.54 -20.87 -17.70
C ALA A 329 -8.84 -21.71 -17.61
N ALA A 330 -9.55 -21.75 -16.47
CA ALA A 330 -10.70 -22.61 -16.24
C ALA A 330 -11.66 -22.21 -15.09
N GLY A 331 -11.51 -21.05 -14.44
CA GLY A 331 -12.33 -20.64 -13.30
C GLY A 331 -13.57 -19.84 -13.70
N ASP A 332 -14.59 -20.55 -14.21
CA ASP A 332 -15.82 -20.05 -14.82
C ASP A 332 -15.58 -19.13 -16.02
N ALA A 333 -15.21 -19.77 -17.12
CA ALA A 333 -15.30 -19.18 -18.44
C ALA A 333 -16.66 -18.51 -18.66
N THR A 334 -17.76 -18.86 -17.96
CA THR A 334 -19.04 -18.15 -18.01
C THR A 334 -19.01 -16.81 -17.29
N GLN A 335 -18.48 -16.68 -16.06
CA GLN A 335 -18.33 -15.38 -15.39
C GLN A 335 -17.29 -14.50 -16.09
N GLN A 336 -16.20 -15.08 -16.58
CA GLN A 336 -15.21 -14.37 -17.39
C GLN A 336 -15.80 -13.96 -18.75
N TRP A 337 -16.57 -14.84 -19.42
CA TRP A 337 -17.32 -14.54 -20.64
C TRP A 337 -18.50 -13.61 -20.40
N LEU A 338 -19.11 -13.59 -19.20
CA LEU A 338 -20.13 -12.64 -18.79
C LEU A 338 -19.50 -11.30 -18.43
N ASP A 339 -18.31 -11.22 -17.85
CA ASP A 339 -17.59 -9.96 -17.65
C ASP A 339 -17.07 -9.41 -19.00
N LEU A 340 -16.74 -10.30 -19.93
CA LEU A 340 -16.41 -9.98 -21.33
C LEU A 340 -17.64 -9.65 -22.20
N ARG A 341 -18.84 -10.17 -21.90
CA ARG A 341 -20.10 -9.92 -22.64
C ARG A 341 -21.00 -8.86 -22.00
N ARG A 342 -20.94 -8.64 -20.69
CA ARG A 342 -21.68 -7.59 -19.97
C ARG A 342 -21.04 -6.21 -20.22
N ILE A 343 -19.86 -6.14 -20.85
CA ILE A 343 -19.26 -4.92 -21.40
C ILE A 343 -18.64 -5.18 -22.80
N PRO A 344 -19.42 -5.14 -23.89
CA PRO A 344 -18.89 -5.14 -25.25
C PRO A 344 -18.17 -3.81 -25.52
N GLY A 345 -16.84 -3.75 -25.33
CA GLY A 345 -16.04 -2.56 -25.64
C GLY A 345 -15.00 -2.12 -24.59
N ARG A 346 -14.51 -3.02 -23.72
CA ARG A 346 -13.10 -2.95 -23.30
C ARG A 346 -12.20 -3.23 -24.50
N ARG A 347 -12.19 -2.33 -25.48
CA ARG A 347 -11.05 -2.20 -26.36
C ARG A 347 -9.97 -1.49 -25.54
N ALA A 348 -8.71 -1.79 -25.83
CA ALA A 348 -7.58 -1.05 -25.32
C ALA A 348 -7.04 0.02 -26.31
N PRO A 349 -7.85 0.63 -27.22
CA PRO A 349 -7.32 1.41 -28.34
C PRO A 349 -6.72 2.75 -27.89
N HIS A 350 -6.74 3.00 -26.58
CA HIS A 350 -6.24 4.21 -25.93
C HIS A 350 -4.86 4.02 -25.31
N LEU A 351 -4.40 2.77 -25.15
CA LEU A 351 -3.02 2.52 -24.75
C LEU A 351 -2.10 2.84 -25.92
N VAL A 352 -1.12 3.69 -25.67
CA VAL A 352 -0.18 4.18 -26.67
C VAL A 352 1.24 3.88 -26.22
N GLY A 353 2.13 3.66 -27.19
CA GLY A 353 3.52 3.34 -26.91
C GLY A 353 3.71 2.06 -26.09
N VAL A 354 2.83 1.06 -26.28
CA VAL A 354 2.90 -0.21 -25.54
C VAL A 354 4.13 -0.99 -25.99
N ALA A 355 4.96 -1.38 -25.03
CA ALA A 355 6.11 -2.21 -25.30
C ALA A 355 6.24 -3.34 -24.29
N ILE A 356 6.79 -4.47 -24.73
CA ILE A 356 6.99 -5.66 -23.90
C ILE A 356 8.42 -6.15 -24.07
N ALA A 357 9.09 -6.40 -22.94
CA ALA A 357 10.39 -7.06 -22.84
C ALA A 357 10.25 -8.35 -22.00
N GLY A 358 11.17 -9.29 -22.17
CA GLY A 358 11.26 -10.50 -21.34
C GLY A 358 10.19 -11.55 -21.60
N THR A 359 10.05 -12.45 -20.62
CA THR A 359 9.14 -13.60 -20.71
C THR A 359 7.72 -13.22 -20.35
N ILE A 360 6.76 -13.51 -21.24
CA ILE A 360 5.35 -13.13 -21.09
C ILE A 360 4.57 -14.30 -20.47
N GLY A 361 3.87 -14.09 -19.35
CA GLY A 361 2.97 -15.10 -18.78
C GLY A 361 1.72 -15.35 -19.64
N ALA A 362 1.07 -16.52 -19.51
CA ALA A 362 -0.07 -16.93 -20.36
C ALA A 362 -1.22 -15.90 -20.39
N SER A 363 -1.61 -15.37 -19.23
CA SER A 363 -2.64 -14.33 -19.11
C SER A 363 -2.23 -13.00 -19.77
N ALA A 364 -0.94 -12.66 -19.70
CA ALA A 364 -0.40 -11.49 -20.38
C ALA A 364 -0.32 -11.68 -21.91
N VAL A 365 -0.09 -12.91 -22.39
CA VAL A 365 -0.22 -13.26 -23.82
C VAL A 365 -1.67 -13.07 -24.29
N ALA A 366 -2.66 -13.55 -23.51
CA ALA A 366 -4.07 -13.34 -23.85
C ALA A 366 -4.42 -11.84 -23.93
N TRP A 367 -3.93 -11.03 -22.99
CA TRP A 367 -4.09 -9.57 -23.05
C TRP A 367 -3.39 -8.95 -24.26
N GLN A 368 -2.15 -9.35 -24.56
CA GLN A 368 -1.40 -8.89 -25.73
C GLN A 368 -2.15 -9.19 -27.04
N GLU A 369 -2.75 -10.37 -27.14
CA GLU A 369 -3.54 -10.74 -28.31
C GLU A 369 -4.81 -9.88 -28.43
N ARG A 370 -5.47 -9.56 -27.31
CA ARG A 370 -6.59 -8.60 -27.30
C ARG A 370 -6.16 -7.21 -27.80
N LEU A 371 -4.97 -6.73 -27.43
CA LEU A 371 -4.42 -5.47 -27.91
C LEU A 371 -4.22 -5.48 -29.43
N ARG A 372 -3.63 -6.56 -29.97
CA ARG A 372 -3.43 -6.72 -31.42
C ARG A 372 -4.75 -6.74 -32.18
N GLN A 373 -5.74 -7.47 -31.69
CA GLN A 373 -7.09 -7.51 -32.26
C GLN A 373 -7.80 -6.15 -32.20
N ALA A 374 -7.46 -5.31 -31.21
CA ALA A 374 -7.94 -3.94 -31.09
C ALA A 374 -7.14 -2.94 -31.96
N GLY A 375 -6.12 -3.38 -32.70
CA GLY A 375 -5.28 -2.53 -33.55
C GLY A 375 -4.21 -1.74 -32.82
N VAL A 376 -3.91 -2.08 -31.55
CA VAL A 376 -2.85 -1.43 -30.78
C VAL A 376 -1.50 -1.99 -31.20
N ALA A 377 -0.58 -1.11 -31.61
CA ALA A 377 0.78 -1.48 -31.93
C ALA A 377 1.56 -1.82 -30.65
N ILE A 378 2.23 -2.98 -30.64
CA ILE A 378 3.03 -3.45 -29.52
C ILE A 378 4.47 -3.62 -29.98
N THR A 379 5.39 -2.88 -29.37
CA THR A 379 6.82 -2.98 -29.66
C THR A 379 7.47 -4.06 -28.79
N ALA A 380 8.12 -5.05 -29.40
CA ALA A 380 8.99 -5.97 -28.68
C ALA A 380 10.34 -5.28 -28.38
N LEU A 381 10.83 -5.42 -27.16
CA LEU A 381 12.12 -4.86 -26.73
C LEU A 381 13.07 -5.96 -26.26
N PRO A 382 14.38 -5.76 -26.42
CA PRO A 382 15.37 -6.61 -25.76
C PRO A 382 15.32 -6.42 -24.24
N ASP A 383 15.77 -7.45 -23.52
CA ASP A 383 15.89 -7.41 -22.06
C ASP A 383 16.96 -6.39 -21.62
N ALA A 384 16.69 -5.69 -20.51
CA ALA A 384 17.64 -4.82 -19.80
C ALA A 384 18.26 -3.65 -20.61
N ASP A 385 17.51 -3.05 -21.53
CA ASP A 385 17.95 -1.90 -22.32
C ASP A 385 17.52 -0.55 -21.70
N ALA A 386 18.38 0.48 -21.79
CA ALA A 386 18.03 1.86 -21.48
C ALA A 386 16.81 2.37 -22.28
N SER A 387 16.50 1.74 -23.42
CA SER A 387 15.29 2.00 -24.20
C SER A 387 13.99 1.67 -23.47
N LEU A 388 14.03 0.90 -22.36
CA LEU A 388 12.88 0.67 -21.48
C LEU A 388 12.34 1.98 -20.88
N TRP A 389 13.23 2.94 -20.63
CA TRP A 389 12.97 4.19 -19.92
C TRP A 389 12.63 5.36 -20.84
N ARG A 390 12.78 5.20 -22.15
CA ARG A 390 12.48 6.27 -23.13
C ARG A 390 10.99 6.25 -23.48
N PRO A 391 10.26 7.37 -23.31
CA PRO A 391 8.87 7.42 -23.71
C PRO A 391 8.74 7.22 -25.22
N ARG A 392 7.72 6.45 -25.60
CA ARG A 392 7.33 6.24 -27.00
C ARG A 392 6.08 7.07 -27.26
N GLU A 393 6.29 8.33 -27.64
CA GLU A 393 5.17 9.19 -28.03
C GLU A 393 4.62 8.71 -29.37
N GLN A 394 3.36 8.30 -29.36
CA GLN A 394 2.60 8.10 -30.60
C GLN A 394 1.77 9.38 -30.87
N PRO A 395 1.67 9.84 -32.13
CA PRO A 395 0.89 11.02 -32.45
C PRO A 395 -0.58 10.83 -32.04
N PRO A 396 -1.23 11.86 -31.44
CA PRO A 396 -2.64 11.81 -31.08
C PRO A 396 -3.50 11.67 -32.35
N GLY A 397 -4.45 10.72 -32.38
CA GLY A 397 -5.39 10.63 -33.51
C GLY A 397 -6.09 9.29 -33.79
N SER A 398 -5.96 8.24 -32.97
CA SER A 398 -6.71 7.00 -33.21
C SER A 398 -8.21 7.16 -32.90
N VAL A 399 -9.06 6.45 -33.65
CA VAL A 399 -10.49 6.26 -33.39
C VAL A 399 -10.65 5.58 -32.02
N ARG A 400 -11.36 6.24 -31.10
CA ARG A 400 -11.49 5.82 -29.69
C ARG A 400 -12.92 5.39 -29.39
N ALA A 401 -13.11 4.16 -28.90
CA ALA A 401 -14.41 3.68 -28.42
C ALA A 401 -14.36 3.35 -26.93
N TYR A 402 -15.43 3.66 -26.21
CA TYR A 402 -15.61 3.49 -24.77
C TYR A 402 -16.98 2.88 -24.50
N VAL A 403 -17.06 2.02 -23.50
CA VAL A 403 -18.32 1.63 -22.86
C VAL A 403 -18.46 2.41 -21.58
N VAL A 404 -19.63 3.00 -21.41
CA VAL A 404 -19.94 3.94 -20.33
C VAL A 404 -20.82 3.24 -19.31
N ALA A 405 -20.20 2.45 -18.44
CA ALA A 405 -20.90 1.73 -17.37
C ALA A 405 -21.33 2.66 -16.20
N ALA A 406 -20.72 3.83 -16.11
CA ALA A 406 -21.07 4.87 -15.17
C ALA A 406 -20.79 6.24 -15.80
N PRO A 407 -21.58 7.26 -15.46
CA PRO A 407 -21.20 8.65 -15.70
C PRO A 407 -19.84 8.97 -15.05
N ARG A 408 -18.87 9.40 -15.86
CA ARG A 408 -17.50 9.84 -15.47
C ARG A 408 -16.80 10.44 -16.69
N ARG A 409 -15.54 10.84 -16.53
CA ARG A 409 -14.69 11.29 -17.64
C ARG A 409 -14.13 10.12 -18.45
N TYR A 410 -14.14 10.28 -19.77
CA TYR A 410 -13.67 9.38 -20.82
C TYR A 410 -12.86 10.20 -21.83
N GLY A 411 -11.62 10.50 -21.47
CA GLY A 411 -10.77 11.45 -22.16
C GLY A 411 -11.35 12.85 -22.18
N ALA A 412 -11.49 13.44 -23.37
CA ALA A 412 -12.06 14.78 -23.52
C ALA A 412 -13.58 14.83 -23.28
N VAL A 413 -14.25 13.68 -23.11
CA VAL A 413 -15.70 13.63 -22.88
C VAL A 413 -16.01 13.28 -21.43
N GLU A 414 -16.82 14.09 -20.78
CA GLU A 414 -17.37 13.86 -19.46
C GLU A 414 -18.81 13.41 -19.61
N VAL A 415 -19.10 12.15 -19.29
CA VAL A 415 -20.48 11.66 -19.33
C VAL A 415 -21.15 12.01 -18.02
N ASP A 416 -22.14 12.90 -18.10
CA ASP A 416 -22.89 13.40 -16.96
C ASP A 416 -24.05 12.51 -16.56
N GLU A 417 -24.63 11.77 -17.50
CA GLU A 417 -25.86 11.01 -17.26
C GLU A 417 -26.04 9.86 -18.26
N LEU A 418 -26.49 8.71 -17.75
CA LEU A 418 -26.96 7.58 -18.58
C LEU A 418 -28.47 7.59 -18.71
N THR A 419 -28.98 7.03 -19.81
CA THR A 419 -30.42 7.00 -20.10
C THR A 419 -31.24 6.17 -19.13
N ALA A 420 -30.62 5.19 -18.44
CA ALA A 420 -31.28 4.38 -17.44
C ALA A 420 -30.28 3.84 -16.41
N TRP A 421 -30.73 3.63 -15.17
CA TRP A 421 -29.98 2.88 -14.17
C TRP A 421 -29.76 1.43 -14.63
N GLY A 422 -28.56 0.89 -14.37
CA GLY A 422 -28.19 -0.49 -14.72
C GLY A 422 -27.91 -0.77 -16.21
N LYS A 423 -28.07 0.20 -17.12
CA LYS A 423 -27.75 0.04 -18.55
C LYS A 423 -26.49 0.82 -18.93
N ALA A 424 -25.47 0.14 -19.45
CA ALA A 424 -24.27 0.80 -19.93
C ALA A 424 -24.53 1.57 -21.24
N GLY A 425 -23.93 2.75 -21.36
CA GLY A 425 -23.85 3.49 -22.62
C GLY A 425 -22.62 3.13 -23.45
N THR A 426 -22.48 3.70 -24.63
CA THR A 426 -21.28 3.65 -25.47
C THR A 426 -20.95 5.04 -26.00
N LEU A 427 -19.65 5.28 -26.21
CA LEU A 427 -19.10 6.51 -26.75
C LEU A 427 -18.01 6.16 -27.75
N GLN A 428 -18.07 6.67 -28.98
CA GLN A 428 -17.13 6.34 -30.04
C GLN A 428 -16.76 7.59 -30.83
N TRP A 429 -15.49 7.98 -30.78
CA TRP A 429 -14.90 8.96 -31.68
C TRP A 429 -14.75 8.36 -33.07
N LEU A 430 -15.44 8.93 -34.05
CA LEU A 430 -15.34 8.60 -35.47
C LEU A 430 -14.21 9.39 -36.15
N ALA A 431 -13.95 10.60 -35.65
CA ALA A 431 -12.87 11.52 -36.03
C ALA A 431 -12.53 12.39 -34.81
N PRO A 432 -11.44 13.19 -34.80
CA PRO A 432 -11.10 14.08 -33.66
C PRO A 432 -12.22 15.06 -33.24
N ASP A 433 -13.17 15.33 -34.14
CA ASP A 433 -14.29 16.25 -33.99
C ASP A 433 -15.66 15.57 -34.17
N ALA A 434 -15.74 14.23 -34.22
CA ALA A 434 -17.02 13.52 -34.41
C ALA A 434 -17.18 12.38 -33.42
N LEU A 435 -18.25 12.43 -32.63
CA LEU A 435 -18.60 11.48 -31.58
C LEU A 435 -19.92 10.77 -31.92
N ARG A 436 -20.01 9.48 -31.61
CA ARG A 436 -21.23 8.68 -31.63
C ARG A 436 -21.51 8.15 -30.23
N THR A 437 -22.75 8.17 -29.79
CA THR A 437 -23.17 7.69 -28.47
C THR A 437 -24.35 6.73 -28.52
N SER A 438 -24.51 5.93 -27.47
CA SER A 438 -25.70 5.12 -27.20
C SER A 438 -25.89 5.01 -25.70
N GLY A 439 -27.12 5.02 -25.19
CA GLY A 439 -27.38 4.91 -23.74
C GLY A 439 -26.83 6.06 -22.87
N ILE A 440 -26.34 7.14 -23.49
CA ILE A 440 -25.86 8.35 -22.81
C ILE A 440 -26.96 9.40 -22.93
N ALA A 441 -27.47 9.86 -21.78
CA ALA A 441 -28.49 10.92 -21.73
C ALA A 441 -27.85 12.31 -21.79
N ARG A 442 -26.65 12.47 -21.20
CA ARG A 442 -25.98 13.75 -21.10
C ARG A 442 -24.46 13.57 -21.06
N LEU A 443 -23.76 14.41 -21.80
CA LEU A 443 -22.30 14.50 -21.78
C LEU A 443 -21.84 15.95 -22.00
N ALA A 444 -20.63 16.24 -21.54
CA ALA A 444 -19.87 17.44 -21.83
C ALA A 444 -18.55 17.10 -22.55
N ILE A 445 -18.05 17.99 -23.40
CA ILE A 445 -16.74 17.86 -24.06
C ILE A 445 -15.83 19.00 -23.60
N ALA A 446 -14.66 18.69 -23.04
CA ALA A 446 -13.75 19.64 -22.40
C ALA A 446 -12.29 19.51 -22.92
N PRO A 447 -11.70 20.58 -23.49
CA PRO A 447 -12.36 21.81 -23.93
C PRO A 447 -13.33 21.53 -25.09
N PRO A 448 -14.37 22.37 -25.30
CA PRO A 448 -15.27 22.19 -26.44
C PRO A 448 -14.51 22.39 -27.75
N THR A 449 -14.31 21.31 -28.50
CA THR A 449 -13.70 21.38 -29.84
C THR A 449 -14.66 22.10 -30.79
N PRO A 450 -14.27 23.24 -31.40
CA PRO A 450 -15.11 23.93 -32.37
C PRO A 450 -15.48 23.01 -33.52
N GLY A 451 -16.76 22.99 -33.90
CA GLY A 451 -17.26 22.11 -34.97
C GLY A 451 -17.51 20.66 -34.55
N CYS A 452 -17.30 20.30 -33.28
CA CYS A 452 -17.55 18.93 -32.83
C CYS A 452 -19.00 18.51 -33.08
N THR A 453 -19.20 17.27 -33.53
CA THR A 453 -20.53 16.66 -33.68
C THR A 453 -20.71 15.51 -32.70
N VAL A 454 -21.93 15.37 -32.16
CA VAL A 454 -22.36 14.20 -31.37
C VAL A 454 -23.58 13.61 -32.07
N ASP A 455 -23.50 12.33 -32.45
CA ASP A 455 -24.52 11.60 -33.20
C ASP A 455 -24.94 12.33 -34.49
N GLY A 456 -23.95 12.90 -35.18
CA GLY A 456 -24.13 13.63 -36.44
C GLY A 456 -24.69 15.05 -36.28
N LYS A 457 -24.89 15.55 -35.06
CA LYS A 457 -25.41 16.90 -34.79
C LYS A 457 -24.33 17.78 -34.16
N PRO A 458 -24.27 19.10 -34.46
CA PRO A 458 -23.36 20.01 -33.78
C PRO A 458 -23.51 19.92 -32.26
N TYR A 459 -22.41 19.67 -31.57
CA TYR A 459 -22.38 19.57 -30.12
C TYR A 459 -22.82 20.90 -29.50
N ARG A 460 -23.73 20.82 -28.53
CA ARG A 460 -24.11 21.93 -27.67
C ARG A 460 -24.01 21.45 -26.23
N ALA A 461 -23.34 22.25 -25.40
CA ALA A 461 -23.27 21.94 -23.98
C ALA A 461 -24.69 21.86 -23.38
N PRO A 462 -24.97 20.87 -22.52
CA PRO A 462 -26.28 20.71 -21.91
C PRO A 462 -26.65 21.93 -21.05
N GLY A 463 -27.86 22.47 -21.21
CA GLY A 463 -28.28 23.73 -20.59
C GLY A 463 -29.40 23.66 -19.54
N HIS A 464 -29.93 22.48 -19.19
CA HIS A 464 -31.05 22.32 -18.24
C HIS A 464 -30.77 21.24 -17.17
N PRO A 465 -31.35 21.36 -15.96
CA PRO A 465 -31.28 20.32 -14.94
C PRO A 465 -32.09 19.08 -15.38
N PRO A 466 -31.65 17.86 -15.04
CA PRO A 466 -32.28 16.63 -15.50
C PRO A 466 -33.55 16.25 -14.72
N GLY A 467 -34.48 15.53 -15.38
CA GLY A 467 -35.65 14.90 -14.76
C GLY A 467 -35.35 13.58 -14.03
N ASP A 468 -36.36 12.98 -13.37
CA ASP A 468 -36.17 11.90 -12.37
C ASP A 468 -35.83 10.49 -12.92
N GLN A 469 -35.14 9.73 -12.04
CA GLN A 469 -34.63 8.34 -12.14
C GLN A 469 -33.58 8.03 -13.24
N ARG A 470 -32.41 8.69 -13.19
CA ARG A 470 -31.26 8.39 -14.08
C ARG A 470 -29.96 8.24 -13.29
N LYS A 471 -29.02 7.44 -13.81
CA LYS A 471 -27.66 7.34 -13.24
C LYS A 471 -26.89 8.60 -13.63
N ARG A 472 -26.47 9.39 -12.64
CA ARG A 472 -25.82 10.69 -12.82
C ARG A 472 -24.34 10.67 -12.45
N LEU A 473 -23.59 11.61 -13.01
CA LEU A 473 -22.18 11.84 -12.71
C LEU A 473 -22.03 12.33 -11.29
N GLY A 474 -21.14 11.62 -10.61
CA GLY A 474 -21.04 11.69 -9.18
C GLY A 474 -22.34 11.28 -8.54
N HIS A 475 -23.08 10.25 -9.00
CA HIS A 475 -23.99 9.42 -8.20
C HIS A 475 -23.34 8.04 -8.06
N ALA A 476 -22.85 7.67 -6.87
CA ALA A 476 -22.04 6.47 -6.78
C ALA A 476 -22.89 5.17 -6.86
N LEU A 477 -22.46 4.26 -7.73
CA LEU A 477 -22.86 2.84 -7.75
C LEU A 477 -21.67 2.02 -8.25
N GLY A 478 -21.35 0.97 -7.50
CA GLY A 478 -20.40 -0.05 -7.92
C GLY A 478 -20.78 -1.41 -7.36
N PRO A 479 -20.03 -2.47 -7.73
CA PRO A 479 -19.95 -3.63 -6.85
C PRO A 479 -19.67 -3.18 -5.41
N VAL A 480 -20.05 -3.99 -4.42
CA VAL A 480 -19.94 -3.57 -3.01
C VAL A 480 -18.53 -3.09 -2.67
N ASP A 481 -17.47 -3.69 -3.23
CA ASP A 481 -16.08 -3.29 -3.02
C ASP A 481 -15.69 -1.88 -3.52
N ALA A 482 -16.55 -1.19 -4.27
CA ALA A 482 -16.31 0.17 -4.76
C ALA A 482 -16.24 1.24 -3.64
N TYR A 483 -16.63 0.92 -2.39
CA TYR A 483 -16.37 1.83 -1.26
C TYR A 483 -14.88 2.13 -1.09
N ALA A 484 -14.01 1.23 -1.57
CA ALA A 484 -12.56 1.33 -1.45
C ALA A 484 -11.92 2.33 -2.41
N ASP A 485 -12.67 2.82 -3.41
CA ASP A 485 -12.15 3.72 -4.44
C ASP A 485 -12.04 5.18 -3.93
N GLY A 486 -12.68 5.49 -2.80
CA GLY A 486 -12.67 6.81 -2.18
C GLY A 486 -12.69 6.75 -0.66
N PRO A 487 -12.58 7.91 0.02
CA PRO A 487 -12.60 7.96 1.48
C PRO A 487 -13.87 7.34 2.04
N PHE A 488 -13.75 6.54 3.10
CA PHE A 488 -14.91 5.90 3.74
C PHE A 488 -14.77 5.85 5.27
N VAL A 489 -15.90 5.72 5.95
CA VAL A 489 -16.00 5.52 7.40
C VAL A 489 -16.82 4.27 7.69
N VAL A 490 -16.37 3.48 8.67
CA VAL A 490 -17.13 2.33 9.18
C VAL A 490 -17.96 2.77 10.38
N ILE A 491 -19.28 2.60 10.28
CA ILE A 491 -20.24 3.04 11.29
C ILE A 491 -20.87 1.79 11.91
N ARG A 492 -20.51 1.51 13.15
CA ARG A 492 -21.02 0.34 13.86
C ARG A 492 -22.38 0.64 14.47
N GLY A 493 -23.37 -0.18 14.15
CA GLY A 493 -24.65 -0.18 14.86
C GLY A 493 -24.52 -0.75 16.28
N THR A 494 -25.02 -0.01 17.27
CA THR A 494 -24.95 -0.38 18.70
C THR A 494 -26.30 -0.73 19.34
N GLY A 495 -27.40 -0.71 18.57
CA GLY A 495 -28.77 -0.90 19.06
C GLY A 495 -29.30 -2.35 19.09
N GLU A 496 -30.63 -2.46 19.26
CA GLU A 496 -31.44 -3.70 19.31
C GLU A 496 -31.23 -4.58 20.58
N SER A 497 -30.16 -5.37 20.63
CA SER A 497 -29.87 -6.28 21.75
C SER A 497 -28.36 -6.42 21.94
N GLU A 498 -27.91 -6.85 23.12
CA GLU A 498 -26.48 -7.09 23.38
C GLU A 498 -25.88 -8.09 22.38
N ALA A 499 -26.66 -9.11 21.99
CA ALA A 499 -26.24 -10.09 20.99
C ALA A 499 -26.06 -9.46 19.59
N ALA A 500 -26.96 -8.55 19.19
CA ALA A 500 -26.87 -7.84 17.91
C ALA A 500 -25.66 -6.89 17.91
N ALA A 501 -25.45 -6.12 18.99
CA ALA A 501 -24.29 -5.24 19.14
C ALA A 501 -22.97 -6.03 19.09
N ALA A 502 -22.91 -7.20 19.76
CA ALA A 502 -21.74 -8.07 19.72
C ALA A 502 -21.50 -8.69 18.34
N ALA A 503 -22.56 -8.99 17.57
CA ALA A 503 -22.45 -9.47 16.20
C ALA A 503 -21.93 -8.37 15.27
N ASN A 504 -22.47 -7.15 15.36
CA ASN A 504 -22.02 -5.99 14.61
C ASN A 504 -20.54 -5.66 14.92
N ALA A 505 -20.12 -5.73 16.19
CA ALA A 505 -18.73 -5.49 16.58
C ALA A 505 -17.76 -6.52 15.98
N ARG A 506 -18.17 -7.80 15.86
CA ARG A 506 -17.36 -8.83 15.18
C ARG A 506 -17.26 -8.56 13.69
N LEU A 507 -18.38 -8.27 13.05
CA LEU A 507 -18.43 -7.96 11.62
C LEU A 507 -17.58 -6.73 11.26
N GLU A 508 -17.66 -5.67 12.05
CA GLU A 508 -16.79 -4.50 11.96
C GLU A 508 -15.31 -4.90 12.09
N ALA A 509 -14.96 -5.68 13.12
CA ALA A 509 -13.58 -6.10 13.35
C ALA A 509 -13.02 -6.96 12.21
N ASP A 510 -13.83 -7.84 11.63
CA ASP A 510 -13.43 -8.68 10.50
C ASP A 510 -13.23 -7.86 9.22
N LEU A 511 -14.15 -6.94 8.92
CA LEU A 511 -14.00 -6.00 7.79
C LEU A 511 -12.73 -5.16 7.94
N VAL A 512 -12.52 -4.56 9.12
CA VAL A 512 -11.37 -3.70 9.41
C VAL A 512 -10.07 -4.50 9.34
N ARG A 513 -10.04 -5.73 9.85
CA ARG A 513 -8.88 -6.62 9.78
C ARG A 513 -8.52 -6.93 8.32
N ALA A 514 -9.51 -7.29 7.50
CA ALA A 514 -9.31 -7.54 6.07
C ALA A 514 -8.82 -6.29 5.34
N TRP A 515 -9.40 -5.12 5.67
CA TRP A 515 -8.95 -3.84 5.12
C TRP A 515 -7.51 -3.51 5.53
N VAL A 516 -7.13 -3.69 6.80
CA VAL A 516 -5.75 -3.45 7.27
C VAL A 516 -4.78 -4.39 6.56
N ALA A 517 -5.13 -5.66 6.35
CA ALA A 517 -4.29 -6.58 5.60
C ALA A 517 -4.10 -6.13 4.13
N HIS A 518 -5.17 -5.65 3.50
CA HIS A 518 -5.18 -5.18 2.11
C HIS A 518 -4.50 -3.81 1.91
N ALA A 519 -4.97 -2.80 2.62
CA ALA A 519 -4.59 -1.41 2.46
C ALA A 519 -3.45 -0.97 3.39
N GLN A 520 -3.14 -1.73 4.44
CA GLN A 520 -2.19 -1.35 5.51
C GLN A 520 -2.46 0.04 6.08
N GLY A 521 -3.75 0.34 6.24
CA GLY A 521 -4.30 1.52 6.87
C GLY A 521 -5.51 1.13 7.69
N VAL A 522 -5.79 1.87 8.76
CA VAL A 522 -7.00 1.67 9.59
C VAL A 522 -8.02 2.72 9.16
N PRO A 523 -9.20 2.34 8.68
CA PRO A 523 -10.19 3.32 8.26
C PRO A 523 -10.80 4.01 9.49
N PRO A 524 -11.36 5.22 9.36
CA PRO A 524 -12.16 5.86 10.40
C PRO A 524 -13.29 4.94 10.87
N ARG A 525 -13.52 4.91 12.19
CA ARG A 525 -14.54 4.09 12.85
C ARG A 525 -15.34 4.94 13.83
N VAL A 526 -16.65 4.77 13.83
CA VAL A 526 -17.54 5.52 14.74
C VAL A 526 -18.74 4.65 15.12
N ASP A 527 -19.18 4.80 16.36
CA ASP A 527 -20.47 4.22 16.78
C ASP A 527 -21.61 5.06 16.21
N ASP A 528 -22.68 4.40 15.76
CA ASP A 528 -23.86 5.04 15.18
C ASP A 528 -24.44 6.17 16.06
N GLN A 529 -24.43 6.00 17.40
CA GLN A 529 -24.88 7.03 18.35
C GLN A 529 -24.02 8.29 18.38
N ARG A 530 -22.74 8.19 17.98
CA ARG A 530 -21.79 9.30 17.94
C ARG A 530 -21.61 9.87 16.54
N PHE A 531 -22.30 9.31 15.55
CA PHE A 531 -22.20 9.76 14.17
C PHE A 531 -22.90 11.11 13.98
N ALA A 532 -22.19 12.06 13.38
CA ALA A 532 -22.74 13.30 12.89
C ALA A 532 -22.55 13.39 11.37
N VAL A 533 -23.62 13.66 10.63
CA VAL A 533 -23.63 13.69 9.15
C VAL A 533 -22.60 14.69 8.61
N GLY A 534 -22.43 15.84 9.27
CA GLY A 534 -21.48 16.87 8.84
C GLY A 534 -20.01 16.43 8.87
N ASP A 535 -19.63 15.55 9.80
CA ASP A 535 -18.24 15.12 9.98
C ASP A 535 -17.77 14.21 8.83
N PHE A 536 -18.72 13.52 8.18
CA PHE A 536 -18.43 12.49 7.17
C PHE A 536 -19.09 12.75 5.83
N ALA A 537 -19.59 13.98 5.59
CA ALA A 537 -20.31 14.32 4.36
C ALA A 537 -19.57 13.97 3.06
N ARG A 538 -18.23 13.85 3.10
CA ARG A 538 -17.38 13.52 1.94
C ARG A 538 -16.86 12.07 1.92
N HIS A 539 -17.42 11.19 2.73
CA HIS A 539 -17.01 9.78 2.84
C HIS A 539 -18.10 8.85 2.29
N HIS A 540 -17.69 7.70 1.74
CA HIS A 540 -18.59 6.55 1.68
C HIS A 540 -18.90 6.11 3.11
N LEU A 541 -20.15 5.72 3.36
CA LEU A 541 -20.60 5.25 4.66
C LEU A 541 -20.74 3.74 4.62
N VAL A 542 -19.95 3.02 5.41
CA VAL A 542 -20.09 1.57 5.58
C VAL A 542 -20.83 1.31 6.89
N LEU A 543 -22.14 1.13 6.81
CA LEU A 543 -23.02 0.89 7.94
C LEU A 543 -23.07 -0.61 8.28
N ILE A 544 -22.67 -0.93 9.50
CA ILE A 544 -22.74 -2.29 10.04
C ILE A 544 -24.04 -2.43 10.84
N GLY A 545 -24.86 -3.42 10.46
CA GLY A 545 -26.18 -3.70 11.02
C GLY A 545 -27.32 -3.32 10.08
N ASN A 546 -28.54 -3.34 10.64
CA ASN A 546 -29.79 -3.01 9.95
C ASN A 546 -30.46 -1.80 10.64
N PRO A 547 -31.59 -1.25 10.14
CA PRO A 547 -32.24 -0.08 10.73
C PRO A 547 -32.58 -0.21 12.23
N ARG A 548 -32.62 -1.42 12.78
CA ARG A 548 -32.92 -1.62 14.21
C ARG A 548 -31.69 -1.61 15.10
N SER A 549 -30.56 -2.10 14.57
CA SER A 549 -29.29 -2.12 15.28
C SER A 549 -28.38 -0.95 14.93
N ASN A 550 -28.66 -0.21 13.85
CA ASN A 550 -27.91 0.95 13.39
C ASN A 550 -28.83 2.17 13.21
N THR A 551 -28.77 3.09 14.17
CA THR A 551 -29.61 4.29 14.24
C THR A 551 -29.36 5.30 13.11
N VAL A 552 -28.17 5.29 12.49
CA VAL A 552 -27.88 6.13 11.32
C VAL A 552 -28.65 5.64 10.11
N LEU A 553 -28.64 4.32 9.87
CA LEU A 553 -29.44 3.72 8.80
C LEU A 553 -30.94 3.95 9.02
N ALA A 554 -31.41 3.80 10.26
CA ALA A 554 -32.80 4.06 10.63
C ALA A 554 -33.24 5.47 10.22
N ARG A 555 -32.46 6.49 10.59
CA ARG A 555 -32.73 7.89 10.26
C ARG A 555 -32.77 8.13 8.76
N PHE A 556 -31.82 7.57 8.00
CA PHE A 556 -31.84 7.73 6.54
C PHE A 556 -33.11 7.15 5.92
N VAL A 557 -33.57 5.98 6.37
CA VAL A 557 -34.82 5.37 5.89
C VAL A 557 -36.03 6.22 6.30
N GLU A 558 -36.07 6.73 7.53
CA GLU A 558 -37.11 7.65 8.02
C GLU A 558 -37.15 8.97 7.23
N ASP A 559 -35.99 9.49 6.83
CA ASP A 559 -35.82 10.69 6.01
C ASP A 559 -36.09 10.45 4.50
N GLY A 560 -36.58 9.27 4.14
CA GLY A 560 -37.05 8.97 2.78
C GLY A 560 -36.06 8.21 1.90
N LEU A 561 -34.97 7.69 2.44
CA LEU A 561 -34.09 6.77 1.71
C LEU A 561 -34.86 5.48 1.38
N SER A 562 -35.23 5.32 0.12
CA SER A 562 -35.85 4.09 -0.38
C SER A 562 -34.77 3.05 -0.65
N LEU A 563 -34.71 2.03 0.20
CA LEU A 563 -33.84 0.88 0.00
C LEU A 563 -34.61 -0.26 -0.68
N PRO A 564 -33.94 -1.05 -1.54
CA PRO A 564 -34.53 -2.23 -2.15
C PRO A 564 -34.57 -3.44 -1.18
N VAL A 565 -34.26 -3.18 0.09
CA VAL A 565 -34.23 -4.13 1.20
C VAL A 565 -35.00 -3.55 2.38
N ALA A 566 -35.74 -4.39 3.08
CA ALA A 566 -36.47 -4.01 4.29
C ALA A 566 -36.34 -5.11 5.35
N TRP A 567 -36.23 -4.69 6.61
CA TRP A 567 -36.13 -5.58 7.76
C TRP A 567 -37.35 -5.41 8.65
N ASP A 568 -37.96 -6.51 9.06
CA ASP A 568 -38.91 -6.54 10.18
C ASP A 568 -38.41 -7.46 11.32
N ASP A 569 -39.28 -7.80 12.27
CA ASP A 569 -38.97 -8.70 13.39
C ASP A 569 -38.61 -10.12 12.96
N ARG A 570 -39.09 -10.60 11.82
CA ARG A 570 -39.06 -12.01 11.42
C ARG A 570 -38.53 -12.23 10.02
N THR A 571 -38.50 -11.21 9.19
CA THR A 571 -38.31 -11.31 7.75
C THR A 571 -37.36 -10.23 7.25
N LEU A 572 -36.44 -10.65 6.40
CA LEU A 572 -35.69 -9.80 5.50
C LEU A 572 -36.40 -9.85 4.14
N THR A 573 -36.77 -8.69 3.63
CA THR A 573 -37.38 -8.55 2.31
C THR A 573 -36.36 -7.91 1.38
N VAL A 574 -36.21 -8.45 0.17
CA VAL A 574 -35.38 -7.88 -0.91
C VAL A 574 -36.25 -7.88 -2.15
N ALA A 575 -36.55 -6.68 -2.68
CA ALA A 575 -37.59 -6.51 -3.69
C ALA A 575 -38.89 -7.26 -3.28
N ASP A 576 -39.38 -8.19 -4.10
CA ASP A 576 -40.61 -8.94 -3.83
C ASP A 576 -40.39 -10.27 -3.09
N GLN A 577 -39.14 -10.60 -2.76
CA GLN A 577 -38.77 -11.86 -2.12
C GLN A 577 -38.58 -11.68 -0.61
N ARG A 578 -38.93 -12.72 0.15
CA ARG A 578 -38.93 -12.71 1.62
C ARG A 578 -38.15 -13.91 2.16
N TRP A 579 -37.27 -13.66 3.13
CA TRP A 579 -36.48 -14.67 3.83
C TRP A 579 -36.63 -14.53 5.34
N PRO A 580 -36.72 -15.63 6.10
CA PRO A 580 -36.70 -15.57 7.55
C PRO A 580 -35.40 -14.96 8.09
N ARG A 581 -35.47 -14.03 9.05
CA ARG A 581 -34.27 -13.52 9.75
C ARG A 581 -33.57 -14.59 10.57
N ALA A 582 -34.31 -15.61 11.02
CA ALA A 582 -33.78 -16.77 11.72
C ALA A 582 -32.72 -17.55 10.90
N ASP A 583 -32.77 -17.42 9.57
CA ASP A 583 -31.80 -18.05 8.65
C ASP A 583 -30.41 -17.41 8.72
N ARG A 584 -30.28 -16.22 9.33
CA ARG A 584 -29.01 -15.48 9.50
C ARG A 584 -28.22 -15.29 8.21
N ARG A 585 -28.93 -15.10 7.09
CA ARG A 585 -28.31 -14.76 5.81
C ARG A 585 -27.55 -13.45 5.94
N ALA A 586 -26.34 -13.43 5.40
CA ALA A 586 -25.58 -12.21 5.33
C ALA A 586 -26.05 -11.34 4.16
N LEU A 587 -26.02 -10.02 4.33
CA LEU A 587 -26.42 -9.02 3.38
C LEU A 587 -25.24 -8.07 3.15
N ALA A 588 -24.97 -7.77 1.89
CA ALA A 588 -24.13 -6.64 1.52
C ALA A 588 -24.85 -5.85 0.43
N LEU A 589 -25.20 -4.59 0.71
CA LEU A 589 -25.85 -3.69 -0.23
C LEU A 589 -24.95 -2.48 -0.48
N CYS A 590 -24.83 -2.06 -1.73
CA CYS A 590 -24.18 -0.85 -2.18
C CYS A 590 -25.24 0.07 -2.79
N TRP A 591 -25.36 1.28 -2.27
CA TRP A 591 -26.43 2.22 -2.59
C TRP A 591 -25.89 3.65 -2.70
N PRO A 592 -26.57 4.58 -3.39
CA PRO A 592 -26.17 5.98 -3.39
C PRO A 592 -26.25 6.58 -1.98
N HIS A 593 -25.30 7.43 -1.64
CA HIS A 593 -25.30 8.16 -0.39
C HIS A 593 -26.42 9.23 -0.40
N PRO A 594 -27.23 9.35 0.67
CA PRO A 594 -28.43 10.19 0.65
C PRO A 594 -28.17 11.69 0.61
N ALA A 595 -26.96 12.13 0.99
CA ALA A 595 -26.61 13.55 1.14
C ALA A 595 -25.37 14.00 0.33
N ASP A 596 -24.73 13.09 -0.41
CA ASP A 596 -23.57 13.41 -1.24
C ASP A 596 -23.65 12.52 -2.47
N ASP A 597 -24.00 13.18 -3.57
CA ASP A 597 -24.13 12.57 -4.87
C ASP A 597 -22.91 11.64 -5.14
N GLY A 598 -21.66 12.03 -4.89
CA GLY A 598 -20.48 11.24 -5.30
C GLY A 598 -20.15 10.02 -4.43
N ARG A 599 -20.94 9.72 -3.40
CA ARG A 599 -20.59 8.76 -2.34
C ARG A 599 -21.54 7.57 -2.28
N LEU A 600 -21.04 6.53 -1.64
CA LEU A 600 -21.71 5.25 -1.48
C LEU A 600 -22.17 5.11 -0.05
N LEU A 601 -23.34 4.55 0.10
CA LEU A 601 -23.82 3.92 1.30
C LEU A 601 -23.67 2.41 1.11
N VAL A 602 -22.83 1.76 1.93
CA VAL A 602 -22.72 0.31 2.00
C VAL A 602 -23.38 -0.17 3.28
N VAL A 603 -24.34 -1.09 3.17
CA VAL A 603 -25.01 -1.71 4.32
C VAL A 603 -24.60 -3.16 4.43
N LEU A 604 -24.08 -3.55 5.60
CA LEU A 604 -23.59 -4.90 5.88
C LEU A 604 -24.33 -5.47 7.09
N ASP A 605 -24.95 -6.64 6.92
CA ASP A 605 -25.65 -7.35 8.00
C ASP A 605 -25.28 -8.84 7.94
N GLY A 606 -25.03 -9.49 9.09
CA GLY A 606 -24.61 -10.89 9.14
C GLY A 606 -23.17 -11.19 8.64
N ALA A 607 -22.76 -12.46 8.69
CA ALA A 607 -21.38 -12.88 8.42
C ALA A 607 -21.03 -12.89 6.91
N LEU A 608 -20.14 -11.98 6.50
CA LEU A 608 -19.69 -11.82 5.12
C LEU A 608 -18.74 -12.95 4.68
N PRO A 609 -18.59 -13.21 3.36
CA PRO A 609 -17.71 -14.27 2.89
C PRO A 609 -16.25 -13.97 3.25
N PRO A 610 -15.44 -15.02 3.46
CA PRO A 610 -14.03 -14.84 3.78
C PRO A 610 -13.32 -14.14 2.61
N VAL A 611 -12.34 -13.31 2.97
CA VAL A 611 -11.49 -12.60 2.02
C VAL A 611 -10.18 -13.38 1.89
N GLU A 612 -9.64 -13.50 0.67
CA GLU A 612 -8.28 -14.02 0.47
C GLU A 612 -7.26 -13.16 1.25
N ASP A 613 -6.16 -13.75 1.72
CA ASP A 613 -5.12 -12.99 2.42
C ASP A 613 -4.61 -11.84 1.55
N GLY A 614 -4.73 -10.60 2.05
CA GLY A 614 -4.39 -9.37 1.33
C GLY A 614 -5.38 -8.94 0.24
N GLY A 615 -6.45 -9.71 0.02
CA GLY A 615 -7.53 -9.36 -0.91
C GLY A 615 -8.36 -8.17 -0.43
N LEU A 616 -8.94 -7.43 -1.38
CA LEU A 616 -9.85 -6.33 -1.06
C LEU A 616 -11.14 -6.89 -0.44
N PRO A 617 -11.62 -6.40 0.73
CA PRO A 617 -12.83 -6.92 1.34
C PRO A 617 -14.04 -6.66 0.43
N LEU A 618 -14.95 -7.63 0.37
CA LEU A 618 -16.19 -7.58 -0.43
C LEU A 618 -15.97 -7.67 -1.95
N THR A 619 -14.74 -8.02 -2.38
CA THR A 619 -14.41 -8.21 -3.80
C THR A 619 -15.32 -9.26 -4.44
N GLY A 620 -15.83 -8.94 -5.63
CA GLY A 620 -16.65 -9.86 -6.42
C GLY A 620 -18.11 -9.95 -5.98
N LEU A 621 -18.49 -9.25 -4.90
CA LEU A 621 -19.89 -9.07 -4.55
C LEU A 621 -20.53 -8.06 -5.52
N GLY A 622 -21.77 -8.32 -5.91
CA GLY A 622 -22.56 -7.38 -6.70
C GLY A 622 -22.91 -6.11 -5.92
N ASP A 623 -23.80 -5.31 -6.48
CA ASP A 623 -24.46 -4.17 -5.84
C ASP A 623 -25.35 -4.60 -4.66
N LEU A 624 -25.94 -5.79 -4.75
CA LEU A 624 -26.58 -6.47 -3.63
C LEU A 624 -26.19 -7.93 -3.60
N TRP A 625 -25.77 -8.39 -2.44
CA TRP A 625 -25.49 -9.78 -2.18
C TRP A 625 -26.27 -10.27 -0.96
N LEU A 626 -26.94 -11.40 -1.10
CA LEU A 626 -27.58 -12.14 -0.03
C LEU A 626 -26.96 -13.53 0.05
N GLY A 627 -26.25 -13.78 1.15
CA GLY A 627 -25.47 -14.98 1.36
C GLY A 627 -26.30 -16.27 1.51
N PRO A 628 -25.60 -17.42 1.47
CA PRO A 628 -26.20 -18.71 1.82
C PRO A 628 -26.71 -18.71 3.27
N VAL A 629 -27.59 -19.64 3.62
CA VAL A 629 -27.77 -19.96 5.05
C VAL A 629 -26.53 -20.65 5.59
N PRO A 630 -26.27 -20.62 6.90
CA PRO A 630 -25.21 -21.43 7.51
C PRO A 630 -25.29 -22.90 7.06
N GLY A 631 -24.25 -23.37 6.37
CA GLY A 631 -24.17 -24.73 5.81
C GLY A 631 -24.42 -24.86 4.30
N GLU A 632 -24.94 -23.82 3.64
CA GLU A 632 -25.03 -23.74 2.18
C GLU A 632 -23.79 -23.06 1.57
N THR A 633 -23.46 -23.39 0.32
CA THR A 633 -22.31 -22.80 -0.41
C THR A 633 -22.73 -21.74 -1.43
N ASN A 634 -23.98 -21.79 -1.92
CA ASN A 634 -24.48 -20.89 -2.95
C ASN A 634 -25.27 -19.74 -2.32
N PRO A 635 -24.97 -18.48 -2.68
CA PRO A 635 -25.77 -17.34 -2.20
C PRO A 635 -27.18 -17.36 -2.79
N ALA A 636 -28.15 -16.89 -2.01
CA ALA A 636 -29.55 -16.79 -2.44
C ALA A 636 -29.75 -15.72 -3.52
N LEU A 637 -28.96 -14.64 -3.47
CA LEU A 637 -29.04 -13.55 -4.43
C LEU A 637 -27.67 -12.89 -4.58
N ARG A 638 -27.24 -12.63 -5.83
CA ARG A 638 -25.91 -12.03 -6.10
C ARG A 638 -25.96 -10.60 -6.63
N ARG A 639 -27.14 -10.11 -7.10
CA ARG A 639 -27.39 -8.74 -7.61
C ARG A 639 -28.87 -8.39 -7.55
N LEU A 640 -29.19 -7.12 -7.29
CA LEU A 640 -30.53 -6.56 -7.54
C LEU A 640 -30.69 -6.17 -9.00
N PHE A 641 -29.66 -5.53 -9.57
CA PHE A 641 -29.63 -5.23 -11.00
C PHE A 641 -29.22 -6.49 -11.79
N ALA A 642 -30.20 -7.35 -12.07
CA ALA A 642 -30.03 -8.39 -13.06
C ALA A 642 -29.79 -7.74 -14.44
N SER A 643 -28.57 -7.87 -14.98
CA SER A 643 -28.33 -7.77 -16.43
C SER A 643 -28.98 -8.91 -17.23
N ASP A 644 -29.92 -9.62 -16.60
CA ASP A 644 -30.54 -10.85 -17.05
C ASP A 644 -32.08 -10.68 -17.07
N TRP A 645 -32.60 -9.44 -17.08
CA TRP A 645 -33.95 -9.16 -17.58
C TRP A 645 -33.93 -9.36 -19.11
N ARG A 646 -34.34 -10.55 -19.54
CA ARG A 646 -34.99 -10.73 -20.85
C ARG A 646 -36.44 -10.32 -20.73
#